data_AF-A0A9W9BQG7-F1
#
_entry.id   AF-A0A9W9BQG7-F1
#
_cell.length_a   1.000
_cell.length_b   1.000
_cell.length_c   1.000
_cell.angle_alpha   90.00
_cell.angle_beta   90.00
_cell.angle_gamma   90.00
#
_symmetry.space_group_name_H-M   'P 1'
#
loop_
_entity.id
_entity.type
_entity.pdbx_description
1 polymer ?
#
loop_
_entity_poly.entity_id
_entity_poly.type
_entity_poly.pdbx_seq_one_letter_code
_entity_poly.pdbx_strand_id
1 'polypeptide(L)'
;MADYDRRPPGGHHNRKRRYRDDDDHYDRRQQRRRIDSAPLPVRVRRQLLGIADSPLRRWAEEVQSIAQMVADNHDDENLRSMFLDLVIQLLLEQPLKTPFVAAVVLIINTLKPEFVDDVLSRLAQVTQDKIAQGAWRDVKLLLKFLACLQSLLEGDGVFPLLEELFSRAADLQTASSDDTIGTEIVKIILLTIPYIMVSAPGQFQSKAAELMEKTDIIASEPHALQALVDPYHAQGKEASPGASLSVCMLLQKQLQAEAGKNWELACLPRPWQMPLEDIEAQDKLANAPKHALPAISIPETVIAGPRPLFPEIYFSVYSDQEVPSVPAVTDIAASLIRDGLLDTINILDFNRNVTARYLMDLDCYFAEGTFVKRATPFDELRNIGPGKSTWKPEDVAVDTVFSQLFQLPTPERKLVYYHSVLTEACKLAPAAIAPSLGRAIRYLYRNSPRMDLELSYRFLDWFSHHLSNFGFTWKWAEWAEDTDLPDFHPSKWFLKGALDKEVRLSFAQRIQKTLPEPYLPLVGPEKEKDVPDFKFSNPDTPFAKEGQEIGALLRRKAPDEDFQPIIDSIQSQAAERALDPLVASVDVFVTAVCWVGSKSLSHVLACIDRTKGRLLEAGNASDAARAQIISAVMAYWHAHPGIALSIIEKLLNYSILTPFTVVDWALVASTPSNGTNGGDALVQPHIFELVSNTISKVTSRARQILASPETDDETRSKEAKTTQDLFRAMNDALVSWAGGSKDELMEEGDGSSDGEAMIRRWGQRWLRVFKRMGAIEEAFALEAGKAAANKKDKMAMDQAEN
;
A
#
# COMPACT_ATOMS: atom_id res chain seq x y z
N MET A 1 20.89 -11.48 20.67
CA MET A 1 21.44 -12.43 21.65
C MET A 1 21.98 -11.64 22.82
N ALA A 2 21.58 -12.00 24.04
CA ALA A 2 21.86 -11.30 25.27
C ALA A 2 23.17 -11.80 25.90
N ASP A 3 23.98 -10.88 26.42
CA ASP A 3 24.81 -11.09 27.61
C ASP A 3 25.34 -9.75 28.11
N TYR A 4 25.85 -9.74 29.35
CA TYR A 4 26.25 -8.63 30.23
C TYR A 4 25.13 -8.12 31.16
N ASP A 5 25.06 -8.65 32.39
CA ASP A 5 25.98 -8.18 33.45
C ASP A 5 25.84 -8.99 34.75
N ARG A 6 26.99 -9.43 35.28
CA ARG A 6 27.15 -10.00 36.63
C ARG A 6 27.96 -9.05 37.50
N ARG A 7 27.47 -8.69 38.70
CA ARG A 7 28.28 -8.29 39.88
C ARG A 7 27.60 -8.71 41.21
N PRO A 8 28.39 -8.89 42.31
CA PRO A 8 28.15 -9.88 43.39
C PRO A 8 27.48 -9.33 44.68
N PRO A 9 27.24 -10.18 45.72
CA PRO A 9 26.16 -9.99 46.69
C PRO A 9 26.59 -9.35 48.03
N GLY A 10 25.67 -8.64 48.69
CA GLY A 10 25.83 -8.16 50.06
C GLY A 10 24.52 -7.80 50.78
N GLY A 11 24.14 -8.64 51.75
CA GLY A 11 23.67 -8.21 53.08
C GLY A 11 22.27 -7.61 53.28
N HIS A 12 21.28 -8.48 53.56
CA HIS A 12 20.23 -8.37 54.58
C HIS A 12 19.63 -6.99 54.95
N HIS A 13 18.34 -6.78 54.62
CA HIS A 13 17.31 -6.50 55.64
C HIS A 13 15.87 -6.72 55.15
N ASN A 14 15.11 -7.43 55.99
CA ASN A 14 13.72 -7.84 55.86
C ASN A 14 12.72 -6.67 55.67
N ARG A 15 11.81 -6.80 54.70
CA ARG A 15 10.38 -6.45 54.88
C ARG A 15 9.49 -7.20 53.87
N LYS A 16 8.50 -7.90 54.43
CA LYS A 16 7.57 -8.86 53.79
C LYS A 16 6.47 -8.18 52.96
N ARG A 17 5.95 -8.98 51.99
CA ARG A 17 4.64 -8.97 51.28
C ARG A 17 4.67 -8.28 49.90
N ARG A 18 4.28 -8.90 48.77
CA ARG A 18 3.68 -10.21 48.41
C ARG A 18 4.06 -10.47 46.94
N TYR A 19 4.76 -11.57 46.65
CA TYR A 19 4.78 -12.19 45.32
C TYR A 19 4.30 -13.63 45.52
N ARG A 20 3.34 -14.06 44.70
CA ARG A 20 2.82 -15.42 44.69
C ARG A 20 3.35 -16.05 43.41
N ASP A 21 4.56 -16.58 43.48
CA ASP A 21 4.98 -17.69 42.65
C ASP A 21 4.46 -18.94 43.36
N ASP A 22 3.54 -19.66 42.73
CA ASP A 22 3.21 -21.04 43.09
C ASP A 22 3.29 -21.85 41.79
N ASP A 23 4.46 -22.47 41.60
CA ASP A 23 4.66 -23.85 41.21
C ASP A 23 3.90 -24.44 40.01
N ASP A 24 4.61 -24.47 38.89
CA ASP A 24 4.52 -25.50 37.84
C ASP A 24 4.85 -26.89 38.43
N HIS A 25 3.88 -27.50 39.11
CA HIS A 25 3.89 -28.93 39.39
C HIS A 25 2.85 -29.64 38.51
N TYR A 26 3.39 -30.42 37.56
CA TYR A 26 2.71 -31.40 36.72
C TYR A 26 1.78 -32.32 37.53
N ASP A 27 0.48 -31.99 37.57
CA ASP A 27 -0.55 -32.89 38.07
C ASP A 27 -1.04 -33.77 36.90
N ARG A 28 -0.44 -34.96 36.76
CA ARG A 28 -0.91 -36.05 35.88
C ARG A 28 -2.23 -36.62 36.41
N ARG A 29 -3.31 -35.86 36.31
CA ARG A 29 -4.68 -36.37 36.45
C ARG A 29 -5.31 -36.44 35.08
N GLN A 30 -5.67 -37.66 34.68
CA GLN A 30 -6.42 -37.99 33.47
C GLN A 30 -7.52 -36.95 33.21
N GLN A 31 -7.32 -36.10 32.21
CA GLN A 31 -8.36 -35.19 31.73
C GLN A 31 -9.51 -36.06 31.20
N ARG A 32 -10.59 -36.15 31.98
CA ARG A 32 -11.91 -36.53 31.44
C ARG A 32 -12.18 -35.60 30.27
N ARG A 33 -12.47 -36.17 29.08
CA ARG A 33 -12.96 -35.45 27.90
C ARG A 33 -14.02 -34.45 28.37
N ARG A 34 -13.73 -33.15 28.31
CA ARG A 34 -14.76 -32.11 28.47
C ARG A 34 -15.75 -32.33 27.33
N ILE A 35 -16.94 -32.85 27.64
CA ILE A 35 -18.09 -32.76 26.74
C ILE A 35 -18.29 -31.25 26.53
N ASP A 36 -18.14 -30.77 25.30
CA ASP A 36 -18.33 -29.36 24.95
C ASP A 36 -19.80 -29.01 25.22
N SER A 37 -20.07 -28.43 26.39
CA SER A 37 -21.42 -28.11 26.89
C SER A 37 -22.01 -26.87 26.23
N ALA A 38 -21.37 -26.36 25.16
CA ALA A 38 -21.84 -25.21 24.43
C ALA A 38 -23.13 -25.56 23.63
N PRO A 39 -24.08 -24.62 23.50
CA PRO A 39 -25.25 -24.80 22.64
C PRO A 39 -24.85 -25.20 21.21
N LEU A 40 -25.71 -25.97 20.53
CA LEU A 40 -25.42 -26.50 19.19
C LEU A 40 -25.04 -25.39 18.18
N PRO A 41 -25.74 -24.24 18.09
CA PRO A 41 -25.34 -23.15 17.20
C PRO A 41 -23.91 -22.63 17.48
N VAL A 42 -23.50 -22.59 18.74
CA VAL A 42 -22.15 -22.13 19.13
C VAL A 42 -21.09 -23.15 18.73
N ARG A 43 -21.40 -24.45 18.81
CA ARG A 43 -20.50 -25.53 18.37
C ARG A 43 -20.31 -25.52 16.87
N VAL A 44 -21.40 -25.43 16.10
CA VAL A 44 -21.36 -25.32 14.63
C VAL A 44 -20.58 -24.08 14.23
N ARG A 45 -20.86 -22.92 14.84
CA ARG A 45 -20.11 -21.69 14.59
C ARG A 45 -18.61 -21.85 14.84
N ARG A 46 -18.21 -22.43 15.99
CA ARG A 46 -16.80 -22.62 16.33
C ARG A 46 -16.09 -23.55 15.34
N GLN A 47 -16.74 -24.62 14.92
CA GLN A 47 -16.15 -25.57 13.97
C GLN A 47 -16.07 -24.97 12.56
N LEU A 48 -17.13 -24.31 12.09
CA LEU A 48 -17.14 -23.70 10.76
C LEU A 48 -16.14 -22.54 10.67
N LEU A 49 -16.00 -21.72 11.72
CA LEU A 49 -14.95 -20.69 11.78
C LEU A 49 -13.54 -21.29 11.80
N GLY A 50 -13.36 -22.48 12.39
CA GLY A 50 -12.05 -23.14 12.55
C GLY A 50 -11.64 -24.05 11.39
N ILE A 51 -12.46 -24.14 10.33
CA ILE A 51 -12.24 -25.07 9.23
C ILE A 51 -10.94 -24.74 8.49
N ALA A 52 -10.12 -25.76 8.22
CA ALA A 52 -8.84 -25.64 7.53
C ALA A 52 -7.79 -24.73 8.22
N ASP A 53 -7.94 -24.42 9.51
CA ASP A 53 -6.98 -23.59 10.26
C ASP A 53 -5.73 -24.34 10.73
N SER A 54 -5.65 -25.66 10.53
CA SER A 54 -4.52 -26.45 11.01
C SER A 54 -4.13 -27.53 10.02
N PRO A 55 -2.84 -27.64 9.65
CA PRO A 55 -2.36 -28.73 8.82
C PRO A 55 -2.39 -30.08 9.54
N LEU A 56 -2.58 -30.09 10.86
CA LEU A 56 -2.67 -31.31 11.67
C LEU A 56 -4.09 -31.89 11.72
N ARG A 57 -5.10 -31.08 11.41
CA ARG A 57 -6.49 -31.53 11.39
C ARG A 57 -6.88 -31.93 9.99
N ARG A 58 -7.56 -33.06 9.86
CA ARG A 58 -8.12 -33.50 8.59
C ARG A 58 -9.37 -32.67 8.32
N TRP A 59 -9.23 -31.69 7.44
CA TRP A 59 -10.35 -30.83 7.05
C TRP A 59 -11.55 -31.66 6.56
N ALA A 60 -11.34 -32.83 5.94
CA ALA A 60 -12.42 -33.70 5.47
C ALA A 60 -13.34 -34.17 6.61
N GLU A 61 -12.77 -34.56 7.75
CA GLU A 61 -13.53 -34.98 8.93
C GLU A 61 -14.29 -33.80 9.55
N GLU A 62 -13.69 -32.60 9.53
CA GLU A 62 -14.36 -31.36 9.99
C GLU A 62 -15.53 -31.00 9.07
N VAL A 63 -15.35 -31.03 7.75
CA VAL A 63 -16.40 -30.75 6.75
C VAL A 63 -17.59 -31.70 6.96
N GLN A 64 -17.33 -33.02 7.03
CA GLN A 64 -18.37 -34.02 7.24
C GLN A 64 -19.09 -33.82 8.59
N SER A 65 -18.34 -33.57 9.66
CA SER A 65 -18.92 -33.34 10.99
C SER A 65 -19.81 -32.11 11.04
N ILE A 66 -19.42 -31.01 10.39
CA ILE A 66 -20.22 -29.78 10.36
C ILE A 66 -21.49 -30.02 9.55
N ALA A 67 -21.37 -30.62 8.36
CA ALA A 67 -22.50 -30.91 7.49
C ALA A 67 -23.55 -31.80 8.19
N GLN A 68 -23.12 -32.86 8.86
CA GLN A 68 -24.00 -33.76 9.60
C GLN A 68 -24.74 -33.03 10.73
N MET A 69 -24.04 -32.22 11.53
CA MET A 69 -24.68 -31.47 12.62
C MET A 69 -25.74 -30.48 12.12
N VAL A 70 -25.50 -29.83 10.98
CA VAL A 70 -26.46 -28.89 10.38
C VAL A 70 -27.66 -29.66 9.79
N ALA A 71 -27.41 -30.73 9.04
CA ALA A 71 -28.47 -31.54 8.43
C ALA A 71 -29.40 -32.18 9.48
N ASP A 72 -28.83 -32.74 10.55
CA ASP A 72 -29.60 -33.41 11.63
C ASP A 72 -30.47 -32.44 12.44
N ASN A 73 -30.16 -31.14 12.41
CA ASN A 73 -30.82 -30.13 13.26
C ASN A 73 -31.37 -28.95 12.43
N HIS A 74 -31.65 -29.17 11.15
CA HIS A 74 -32.13 -28.13 10.22
C HIS A 74 -33.48 -27.50 10.63
N ASP A 75 -34.30 -28.20 11.43
CA ASP A 75 -35.58 -27.71 11.98
C ASP A 75 -35.40 -26.59 13.03
N ASP A 76 -34.19 -26.43 13.60
CA ASP A 76 -33.88 -25.33 14.51
C ASP A 76 -33.68 -24.04 13.71
N GLU A 77 -34.67 -23.14 13.73
CA GLU A 77 -34.63 -21.87 13.02
C GLU A 77 -33.44 -20.99 13.40
N ASN A 78 -33.01 -21.04 14.67
CA ASN A 78 -31.88 -20.26 15.14
C ASN A 78 -30.57 -20.83 14.58
N LEU A 79 -30.43 -22.17 14.55
CA LEU A 79 -29.28 -22.81 13.91
C LEU A 79 -29.24 -22.51 12.41
N ARG A 80 -30.38 -22.67 11.71
CA ARG A 80 -30.50 -22.42 10.26
C ARG A 80 -30.13 -20.97 9.93
N SER A 81 -30.75 -20.01 10.59
CA SER A 81 -30.50 -18.57 10.37
C SER A 81 -29.02 -18.24 10.65
N MET A 82 -28.48 -18.71 11.77
CA MET A 82 -27.07 -18.52 12.11
C MET A 82 -26.12 -19.12 11.07
N PHE A 83 -26.39 -20.33 10.58
CA PHE A 83 -25.57 -20.98 9.57
C PHE A 83 -25.59 -20.22 8.24
N LEU A 84 -26.77 -19.82 7.77
CA LEU A 84 -26.92 -19.03 6.53
C LEU A 84 -26.16 -17.71 6.61
N ASP A 85 -26.30 -16.99 7.72
CA ASP A 85 -25.58 -15.73 7.93
C ASP A 85 -24.06 -15.95 8.06
N LEU A 86 -23.65 -17.00 8.76
CA LEU A 86 -22.24 -17.32 8.97
C LEU A 86 -21.54 -17.76 7.69
N VAL A 87 -22.23 -18.49 6.79
CA VAL A 87 -21.71 -18.81 5.46
C VAL A 87 -21.38 -17.52 4.72
N ILE A 88 -22.34 -16.60 4.58
CA ILE A 88 -22.11 -15.32 3.89
C ILE A 88 -20.98 -14.51 4.55
N GLN A 89 -20.95 -14.44 5.88
CA GLN A 89 -19.88 -13.75 6.61
C GLN A 89 -18.51 -14.36 6.32
N LEU A 90 -18.38 -15.68 6.33
CA LEU A 90 -17.11 -16.35 6.05
C LEU A 90 -16.61 -16.10 4.62
N LEU A 91 -17.51 -16.07 3.64
CA LEU A 91 -17.14 -15.78 2.25
C LEU A 91 -16.56 -14.37 2.11
N LEU A 92 -17.15 -13.40 2.80
CA LEU A 92 -16.78 -12.00 2.73
C LEU A 92 -15.60 -11.64 3.65
N GLU A 93 -15.41 -12.36 4.76
CA GLU A 93 -14.36 -12.04 5.76
C GLU A 93 -13.12 -12.96 5.68
N GLN A 94 -13.29 -14.21 5.25
CA GLN A 94 -12.23 -15.24 5.23
C GLN A 94 -12.24 -16.03 3.90
N PRO A 95 -11.98 -15.36 2.77
CA PRO A 95 -12.22 -15.92 1.43
C PRO A 95 -11.35 -17.12 1.07
N LEU A 96 -10.22 -17.34 1.75
CA LEU A 96 -9.40 -18.55 1.60
C LEU A 96 -10.14 -19.83 2.00
N LYS A 97 -11.18 -19.72 2.84
CA LYS A 97 -11.99 -20.86 3.31
C LYS A 97 -13.15 -21.20 2.37
N THR A 98 -13.40 -20.40 1.33
CA THR A 98 -14.54 -20.54 0.41
C THR A 98 -14.70 -21.97 -0.14
N PRO A 99 -13.65 -22.65 -0.65
CA PRO A 99 -13.81 -24.03 -1.15
C PRO A 99 -14.25 -25.01 -0.06
N PHE A 100 -13.74 -24.85 1.16
CA PHE A 100 -14.06 -25.75 2.29
C PHE A 100 -15.49 -25.51 2.81
N VAL A 101 -15.94 -24.26 2.84
CA VAL A 101 -17.34 -23.92 3.13
C VAL A 101 -18.26 -24.49 2.04
N ALA A 102 -17.85 -24.44 0.77
CA ALA A 102 -18.61 -25.05 -0.33
C ALA A 102 -18.72 -26.57 -0.18
N ALA A 103 -17.65 -27.24 0.25
CA ALA A 103 -17.70 -28.67 0.56
C ALA A 103 -18.70 -29.02 1.66
N VAL A 104 -18.84 -28.17 2.69
CA VAL A 104 -19.87 -28.37 3.74
C VAL A 104 -21.27 -28.35 3.11
N VAL A 105 -21.56 -27.35 2.26
CA VAL A 105 -22.86 -27.25 1.57
C VAL A 105 -23.09 -28.41 0.61
N LEU A 106 -22.07 -28.85 -0.13
CA LEU A 106 -22.17 -30.00 -1.04
C LEU A 106 -22.48 -31.29 -0.28
N ILE A 107 -21.92 -31.51 0.91
CA ILE A 107 -22.29 -32.67 1.73
C ILE A 107 -23.70 -32.50 2.30
N ILE A 108 -24.07 -31.30 2.77
CA ILE A 108 -25.45 -31.04 3.22
C ILE A 108 -26.45 -31.40 2.11
N ASN A 109 -26.15 -31.09 0.85
CA ASN A 109 -27.00 -31.50 -0.28
C ASN A 109 -27.28 -33.01 -0.31
N THR A 110 -26.28 -33.85 -0.03
CA THR A 110 -26.45 -35.31 -0.02
C THR A 110 -27.31 -35.82 1.16
N LEU A 111 -27.41 -35.03 2.23
CA LEU A 111 -28.12 -35.40 3.46
C LEU A 111 -29.52 -34.77 3.52
N LYS A 112 -29.63 -33.52 3.05
CA LYS A 112 -30.79 -32.66 3.17
C LYS A 112 -30.86 -31.65 2.01
N PRO A 113 -31.27 -32.08 0.80
CA PRO A 113 -31.26 -31.25 -0.40
C PRO A 113 -32.04 -29.94 -0.25
N GLU A 114 -33.20 -29.96 0.41
CA GLU A 114 -34.07 -28.78 0.57
C GLU A 114 -33.40 -27.62 1.33
N PHE A 115 -32.37 -27.90 2.13
CA PHE A 115 -31.62 -26.85 2.84
C PHE A 115 -30.74 -26.03 1.89
N VAL A 116 -30.34 -26.60 0.76
CA VAL A 116 -29.52 -25.93 -0.25
C VAL A 116 -30.29 -24.79 -0.92
N ASP A 117 -31.60 -24.94 -1.09
CA ASP A 117 -32.45 -23.90 -1.67
C ASP A 117 -32.46 -22.62 -0.80
N ASP A 118 -32.43 -22.77 0.53
CA ASP A 118 -32.30 -21.65 1.48
C ASP A 118 -30.93 -20.95 1.33
N VAL A 119 -29.86 -21.73 1.16
CA VAL A 119 -28.50 -21.20 0.92
C VAL A 119 -28.44 -20.43 -0.39
N LEU A 120 -28.93 -21.01 -1.49
CA LEU A 120 -28.93 -20.39 -2.81
C LEU A 120 -29.81 -19.14 -2.86
N SER A 121 -30.97 -19.15 -2.20
CA SER A 121 -31.85 -17.98 -2.11
C SER A 121 -31.19 -16.82 -1.37
N ARG A 122 -30.55 -17.11 -0.22
CA ARG A 122 -29.81 -16.09 0.55
C ARG A 122 -28.64 -15.55 -0.26
N LEU A 123 -27.89 -16.42 -0.92
CA LEU A 123 -26.72 -16.07 -1.73
C LEU A 123 -27.10 -15.22 -2.95
N ALA A 124 -28.18 -15.57 -3.66
CA ALA A 124 -28.68 -14.82 -4.80
C ALA A 124 -29.09 -13.40 -4.40
N GLN A 125 -29.85 -13.27 -3.31
CA GLN A 125 -30.28 -11.96 -2.79
C GLN A 125 -29.07 -11.09 -2.43
N VAL A 126 -28.11 -11.63 -1.66
CA VAL A 126 -26.92 -10.87 -1.25
C VAL A 126 -26.07 -10.50 -2.47
N THR A 127 -25.92 -11.39 -3.45
CA THR A 127 -25.17 -11.12 -4.68
C THR A 127 -25.80 -9.97 -5.46
N GLN A 128 -27.12 -9.99 -5.64
CA GLN A 128 -27.87 -8.92 -6.28
C GLN A 128 -27.68 -7.57 -5.56
N ASP A 129 -27.80 -7.56 -4.23
CA ASP A 129 -27.63 -6.34 -3.43
C ASP A 129 -26.21 -5.78 -3.55
N LYS A 130 -25.19 -6.64 -3.60
CA LYS A 130 -23.78 -6.24 -3.75
C LYS A 130 -23.45 -5.72 -5.15
N ILE A 131 -24.06 -6.29 -6.19
CA ILE A 131 -23.97 -5.75 -7.56
C ILE A 131 -24.58 -4.34 -7.60
N ALA A 132 -25.78 -4.17 -7.03
CA ALA A 132 -26.45 -2.86 -6.98
C ALA A 132 -25.65 -1.79 -6.23
N GLN A 133 -24.85 -2.19 -5.24
CA GLN A 133 -23.97 -1.30 -4.47
C GLN A 133 -22.62 -1.00 -5.16
N GLY A 134 -22.29 -1.69 -6.26
CA GLY A 134 -20.94 -1.66 -6.85
C GLY A 134 -19.87 -2.25 -5.93
N ALA A 135 -20.24 -3.17 -5.02
CA ALA A 135 -19.31 -3.80 -4.09
C ALA A 135 -18.53 -4.94 -4.78
N TRP A 136 -17.74 -4.59 -5.80
CA TRP A 136 -17.14 -5.54 -6.75
C TRP A 136 -16.26 -6.63 -6.11
N ARG A 137 -15.57 -6.33 -5.00
CA ARG A 137 -14.87 -7.37 -4.22
C ARG A 137 -15.85 -8.40 -3.68
N ASP A 138 -16.92 -7.95 -3.03
CA ASP A 138 -17.91 -8.84 -2.42
C ASP A 138 -18.59 -9.69 -3.50
N VAL A 139 -18.94 -9.07 -4.64
CA VAL A 139 -19.48 -9.79 -5.81
C VAL A 139 -18.52 -10.89 -6.27
N LYS A 140 -17.23 -10.58 -6.43
CA LYS A 140 -16.20 -11.57 -6.78
C LYS A 140 -16.18 -12.76 -5.80
N LEU A 141 -16.23 -12.48 -4.50
CA LEU A 141 -16.19 -13.52 -3.46
C LEU A 141 -17.44 -14.41 -3.48
N LEU A 142 -18.61 -13.82 -3.67
CA LEU A 142 -19.88 -14.55 -3.77
C LEU A 142 -19.95 -15.38 -5.06
N LEU A 143 -19.47 -14.85 -6.19
CA LEU A 143 -19.38 -15.58 -7.46
C LEU A 143 -18.39 -16.75 -7.39
N LYS A 144 -17.25 -16.61 -6.70
CA LYS A 144 -16.34 -17.72 -6.43
C LYS A 144 -17.02 -18.84 -5.64
N PHE A 145 -17.86 -18.50 -4.67
CA PHE A 145 -18.61 -19.49 -3.91
C PHE A 145 -19.66 -20.19 -4.77
N LEU A 146 -20.45 -19.43 -5.54
CA LEU A 146 -21.38 -19.97 -6.55
C LEU A 146 -20.66 -20.91 -7.53
N ALA A 147 -19.46 -20.54 -7.98
CA ALA A 147 -18.63 -21.35 -8.85
C ALA A 147 -18.15 -22.65 -8.18
N CYS A 148 -17.87 -22.64 -6.88
CA CYS A 148 -17.56 -23.87 -6.14
C CYS A 148 -18.79 -24.78 -5.99
N LEU A 149 -20.01 -24.23 -6.10
CA LEU A 149 -21.26 -24.99 -6.06
C LEU A 149 -21.77 -25.40 -7.45
N GLN A 150 -21.02 -25.15 -8.54
CA GLN A 150 -21.50 -25.42 -9.91
C GLN A 150 -21.99 -26.87 -10.09
N SER A 151 -21.36 -27.85 -9.45
CA SER A 151 -21.73 -29.26 -9.59
C SER A 151 -23.16 -29.59 -9.13
N LEU A 152 -23.72 -28.79 -8.21
CA LEU A 152 -25.10 -28.96 -7.72
C LEU A 152 -26.12 -28.10 -8.48
N LEU A 153 -25.71 -27.32 -9.48
CA LEU A 153 -26.62 -26.44 -10.23
C LEU A 153 -27.20 -27.12 -11.47
N GLU A 154 -28.45 -26.79 -11.78
CA GLU A 154 -29.13 -27.20 -13.01
C GLU A 154 -28.68 -26.37 -14.23
N GLY A 155 -28.81 -26.96 -15.42
CA GLY A 155 -28.53 -26.29 -16.69
C GLY A 155 -27.09 -25.79 -16.81
N ASP A 156 -26.94 -24.54 -17.25
CA ASP A 156 -25.65 -23.87 -17.41
C ASP A 156 -25.11 -23.27 -16.09
N GLY A 157 -25.84 -23.41 -14.97
CA GLY A 157 -25.43 -22.94 -13.64
C GLY A 157 -25.13 -21.44 -13.60
N VAL A 158 -23.89 -21.07 -13.26
CA VAL A 158 -23.47 -19.66 -13.07
C VAL A 158 -23.24 -18.92 -14.40
N PHE A 159 -23.06 -19.61 -15.52
CA PHE A 159 -22.70 -18.97 -16.81
C PHE A 159 -23.68 -17.89 -17.31
N PRO A 160 -25.02 -18.05 -17.23
CA PRO A 160 -25.95 -17.00 -17.65
C PRO A 160 -25.73 -15.66 -16.93
N LEU A 161 -25.40 -15.71 -15.64
CA LEU A 161 -25.07 -14.51 -14.86
C LEU A 161 -23.75 -13.88 -15.32
N LEU A 162 -22.73 -14.70 -15.63
CA LEU A 162 -21.44 -14.20 -16.15
C LEU A 162 -21.60 -13.55 -17.53
N GLU A 163 -22.47 -14.10 -18.37
CA GLU A 163 -22.80 -13.56 -19.70
C GLU A 163 -23.52 -12.21 -19.59
N GLU A 164 -24.47 -12.08 -18.66
CA GLU A 164 -25.15 -10.81 -18.42
C GLU A 164 -24.19 -9.75 -17.85
N LEU A 165 -23.30 -10.13 -16.92
CA LEU A 165 -22.22 -9.27 -16.42
C LEU A 165 -21.29 -8.82 -17.56
N PHE A 166 -20.90 -9.73 -18.45
CA PHE A 166 -20.08 -9.41 -19.61
C PHE A 166 -20.78 -8.43 -20.54
N SER A 167 -22.08 -8.62 -20.82
CA SER A 167 -22.85 -7.70 -21.65
C SER A 167 -22.81 -6.27 -21.10
N ARG A 168 -22.97 -6.11 -19.77
CA ARG A 168 -22.84 -4.80 -19.13
C ARG A 168 -21.43 -4.22 -19.23
N ALA A 169 -20.41 -5.06 -19.06
CA ALA A 169 -19.02 -4.64 -19.21
C ALA A 169 -18.72 -4.17 -20.65
N ALA A 170 -19.25 -4.86 -21.65
CA ALA A 170 -19.09 -4.50 -23.06
C ALA A 170 -19.80 -3.19 -23.42
N ASP A 171 -21.02 -2.96 -22.88
CA ASP A 171 -21.75 -1.71 -23.04
C ASP A 171 -20.95 -0.52 -22.48
N LEU A 172 -20.38 -0.67 -21.28
CA LEU A 172 -19.54 0.34 -20.63
C LEU A 172 -18.26 0.64 -21.42
N GLN A 173 -17.55 -0.40 -21.86
CA GLN A 173 -16.32 -0.26 -22.63
C GLN A 173 -16.57 0.37 -24.01
N THR A 174 -17.72 0.09 -24.62
CA THR A 174 -18.14 0.71 -25.89
C THR A 174 -18.47 2.19 -25.71
N ALA A 175 -19.05 2.57 -24.57
CA ALA A 175 -19.34 3.96 -24.24
C ALA A 175 -18.08 4.77 -23.91
N SER A 176 -17.09 4.14 -23.27
CA SER A 176 -15.82 4.74 -22.91
C SER A 176 -14.71 3.68 -22.84
N SER A 177 -13.70 3.79 -23.69
CA SER A 177 -12.53 2.89 -23.67
C SER A 177 -11.71 3.01 -22.38
N ASP A 178 -11.88 4.10 -21.63
CA ASP A 178 -11.22 4.36 -20.34
C ASP A 178 -12.07 3.90 -19.14
N ASP A 179 -13.12 3.10 -19.36
CA ASP A 179 -13.96 2.61 -18.27
C ASP A 179 -13.23 1.53 -17.42
N THR A 180 -13.19 1.76 -16.12
CA THR A 180 -12.52 0.86 -15.17
C THR A 180 -13.45 -0.20 -14.59
N ILE A 181 -14.77 0.00 -14.66
CA ILE A 181 -15.78 -0.93 -14.14
C ILE A 181 -15.87 -2.15 -15.05
N GLY A 182 -15.97 -1.95 -16.37
CA GLY A 182 -16.01 -3.01 -17.37
C GLY A 182 -14.78 -3.90 -17.28
N THR A 183 -13.59 -3.30 -17.17
CA THR A 183 -12.33 -4.03 -16.94
C THR A 183 -12.36 -4.84 -15.64
N GLU A 184 -12.90 -4.29 -14.55
CA GLU A 184 -13.02 -4.99 -13.26
C GLU A 184 -14.01 -6.16 -13.34
N ILE A 185 -15.16 -5.99 -14.00
CA ILE A 185 -16.15 -7.06 -14.20
C ILE A 185 -15.53 -8.20 -15.01
N VAL A 186 -14.80 -7.90 -16.08
CA VAL A 186 -14.09 -8.93 -16.86
C VAL A 186 -13.06 -9.66 -15.98
N LYS A 187 -12.30 -8.95 -15.15
CA LYS A 187 -11.37 -9.56 -14.19
C LYS A 187 -12.10 -10.52 -13.24
N ILE A 188 -13.28 -10.15 -12.74
CA ILE A 188 -14.10 -10.99 -11.86
C ILE A 188 -14.57 -12.25 -12.59
N ILE A 189 -15.04 -12.12 -13.83
CA ILE A 189 -15.46 -13.27 -14.66
C ILE A 189 -14.29 -14.24 -14.82
N LEU A 190 -13.12 -13.74 -15.24
CA LEU A 190 -11.92 -14.54 -15.42
C LEU A 190 -11.47 -15.25 -14.13
N LEU A 191 -11.56 -14.58 -12.98
CA LEU A 191 -11.26 -15.19 -11.68
C LEU A 191 -12.30 -16.21 -11.21
N THR A 192 -13.50 -16.19 -11.78
CA THR A 192 -14.60 -17.11 -11.42
C THR A 192 -14.48 -18.44 -12.20
N ILE A 193 -14.12 -18.39 -13.48
CA ILE A 193 -14.04 -19.56 -14.38
C ILE A 193 -13.23 -20.73 -13.79
N PRO A 194 -12.03 -20.55 -13.23
CA PRO A 194 -11.25 -21.65 -12.64
C PRO A 194 -12.02 -22.43 -11.58
N TYR A 195 -12.74 -21.75 -10.69
CA TYR A 195 -13.50 -22.41 -9.63
C TYR A 195 -14.68 -23.23 -10.18
N ILE A 196 -15.29 -22.79 -11.29
CA ILE A 196 -16.32 -23.57 -12.03
C ILE A 196 -15.68 -24.84 -12.61
N MET A 197 -14.51 -24.73 -13.24
CA MET A 197 -13.84 -25.87 -13.88
C MET A 197 -13.34 -26.91 -12.85
N VAL A 198 -12.92 -26.48 -11.66
CA VAL A 198 -12.52 -27.38 -10.57
C VAL A 198 -13.71 -28.11 -9.95
N SER A 199 -14.85 -27.43 -9.81
CA SER A 199 -16.04 -28.00 -9.17
C SER A 199 -16.81 -28.95 -10.08
N ALA A 200 -16.87 -28.67 -11.39
CA ALA A 200 -17.53 -29.52 -12.39
C ALA A 200 -16.58 -29.91 -13.54
N PRO A 201 -15.58 -30.78 -13.28
CA PRO A 201 -14.54 -31.10 -14.26
C PRO A 201 -15.15 -31.76 -15.52
N GLY A 202 -14.75 -31.27 -16.70
CA GLY A 202 -15.12 -31.81 -18.00
C GLY A 202 -16.52 -31.43 -18.52
N GLN A 203 -17.36 -30.73 -17.75
CA GLN A 203 -18.76 -30.47 -18.14
C GLN A 203 -18.96 -29.16 -18.91
N PHE A 204 -18.14 -28.13 -18.66
CA PHE A 204 -18.41 -26.75 -19.11
C PHE A 204 -17.28 -26.11 -19.94
N GLN A 205 -16.41 -26.93 -20.55
CA GLN A 205 -15.23 -26.44 -21.28
C GLN A 205 -15.60 -25.56 -22.49
N SER A 206 -16.65 -25.90 -23.24
CA SER A 206 -17.11 -25.11 -24.38
C SER A 206 -17.63 -23.73 -23.96
N LYS A 207 -18.46 -23.68 -22.91
CA LYS A 207 -18.99 -22.43 -22.34
C LYS A 207 -17.88 -21.52 -21.80
N ALA A 208 -16.89 -22.12 -21.12
CA ALA A 208 -15.71 -21.37 -20.69
C ALA A 208 -14.92 -20.80 -21.88
N ALA A 209 -14.77 -21.57 -22.97
CA ALA A 209 -14.09 -21.10 -24.17
C ALA A 209 -14.84 -19.95 -24.86
N GLU A 210 -16.16 -20.08 -25.04
CA GLU A 210 -17.03 -19.03 -25.62
C GLU A 210 -16.95 -17.72 -24.81
N LEU A 211 -17.03 -17.82 -23.49
CA LEU A 211 -16.94 -16.65 -22.61
C LEU A 211 -15.54 -16.03 -22.63
N MET A 212 -14.47 -16.85 -22.67
CA MET A 212 -13.10 -16.35 -22.78
C MET A 212 -12.83 -15.66 -24.13
N GLU A 213 -13.44 -16.11 -25.23
CA GLU A 213 -13.34 -15.44 -26.53
C GLU A 213 -13.95 -14.04 -26.47
N LYS A 214 -15.10 -13.90 -25.79
CA LYS A 214 -15.76 -12.61 -25.56
C LYS A 214 -14.92 -11.68 -24.68
N THR A 215 -14.40 -12.17 -23.55
CA THR A 215 -13.61 -11.36 -22.62
C THR A 215 -12.28 -10.90 -23.21
N ASP A 216 -11.72 -11.64 -24.18
CA ASP A 216 -10.45 -11.29 -24.82
C ASP A 216 -10.49 -9.90 -25.49
N ILE A 217 -11.65 -9.50 -26.02
CA ILE A 217 -11.85 -8.20 -26.66
C ILE A 217 -11.51 -7.04 -25.70
N ILE A 218 -11.92 -7.16 -24.44
CA ILE A 218 -11.68 -6.15 -23.41
C ILE A 218 -10.32 -6.39 -22.72
N ALA A 219 -10.00 -7.64 -22.40
CA ALA A 219 -8.80 -7.98 -21.63
C ALA A 219 -7.48 -7.73 -22.40
N SER A 220 -7.50 -7.86 -23.72
CA SER A 220 -6.31 -7.64 -24.57
C SER A 220 -6.07 -6.16 -24.93
N GLU A 221 -7.03 -5.27 -24.67
CA GLU A 221 -6.86 -3.84 -24.90
C GLU A 221 -6.18 -3.16 -23.69
N PRO A 222 -5.00 -2.53 -23.86
CA PRO A 222 -4.33 -1.84 -22.77
C PRO A 222 -5.06 -0.55 -22.41
N HIS A 223 -5.44 -0.42 -21.14
CA HIS A 223 -6.08 0.79 -20.62
C HIS A 223 -5.13 2.01 -20.70
N ALA A 224 -5.64 3.20 -21.01
CA ALA A 224 -4.81 4.41 -21.19
C ALA A 224 -3.92 4.74 -19.97
N LEU A 225 -4.45 4.56 -18.76
CA LEU A 225 -3.73 4.72 -17.49
C LEU A 225 -2.64 3.66 -17.21
N GLN A 226 -2.58 2.54 -17.93
CA GLN A 226 -1.65 1.43 -17.64
C GLN A 226 -0.18 1.89 -17.64
N ALA A 227 0.21 2.74 -18.59
CA ALA A 227 1.58 3.26 -18.67
C ALA A 227 1.97 4.12 -17.45
N LEU A 228 1.01 4.81 -16.84
CA LEU A 228 1.24 5.65 -15.66
C LEU A 228 1.48 4.81 -14.40
N VAL A 229 0.91 3.61 -14.33
CA VAL A 229 0.99 2.71 -13.17
C VAL A 229 2.06 1.62 -13.31
N ASP A 230 2.83 1.58 -14.41
CA ASP A 230 3.95 0.63 -14.56
C ASP A 230 5.05 0.90 -13.51
N PRO A 231 5.42 -0.10 -12.69
CA PRO A 231 6.40 0.07 -11.62
C PRO A 231 7.82 0.36 -12.11
N TYR A 232 8.13 0.12 -13.39
CA TYR A 232 9.46 0.33 -13.96
C TYR A 232 9.46 1.35 -15.08
N HIS A 233 10.63 1.93 -15.33
CA HIS A 233 10.88 2.84 -16.45
C HIS A 233 11.53 2.08 -17.61
N ALA A 234 11.15 2.42 -18.84
CA ALA A 234 11.91 2.04 -20.03
C ALA A 234 13.31 2.69 -19.97
N GLN A 235 14.36 1.93 -20.28
CA GLN A 235 15.72 2.46 -20.39
C GLN A 235 16.06 2.70 -21.86
N GLY A 236 16.05 3.96 -22.30
CA GLY A 236 16.38 4.32 -23.68
C GLY A 236 15.34 3.77 -24.68
N LYS A 237 15.80 2.96 -25.66
CA LYS A 237 14.94 2.27 -26.64
C LYS A 237 14.50 0.87 -26.19
N GLU A 238 15.03 0.38 -25.06
CA GLU A 238 14.64 -0.91 -24.52
C GLU A 238 13.29 -0.79 -23.82
N ALA A 239 12.41 -1.78 -24.05
CA ALA A 239 11.13 -1.85 -23.37
C ALA A 239 11.34 -1.86 -21.84
N SER A 240 10.30 -1.47 -21.09
CA SER A 240 10.27 -1.69 -19.64
C SER A 240 10.68 -3.16 -19.37
N PRO A 241 11.67 -3.42 -18.51
CA PRO A 241 12.26 -4.75 -18.38
C PRO A 241 11.29 -5.81 -17.82
N GLY A 242 10.10 -5.40 -17.38
CA GLY A 242 8.90 -6.23 -17.49
C GLY A 242 7.97 -5.56 -18.49
N ALA A 243 7.57 -6.26 -19.55
CA ALA A 243 6.33 -5.90 -20.24
C ALA A 243 5.21 -6.11 -19.23
N SER A 244 4.95 -5.07 -18.42
CA SER A 244 4.04 -5.07 -17.29
C SER A 244 2.62 -5.29 -17.80
N LEU A 245 2.22 -6.56 -17.94
CA LEU A 245 0.87 -6.94 -18.33
C LEU A 245 -0.08 -6.46 -17.24
N SER A 246 -1.21 -5.89 -17.66
CA SER A 246 -2.32 -5.69 -16.74
C SER A 246 -2.74 -7.06 -16.18
N VAL A 247 -3.21 -7.10 -14.93
CA VAL A 247 -3.67 -8.34 -14.29
C VAL A 247 -4.79 -8.99 -15.11
N CYS A 248 -5.67 -8.18 -15.72
CA CYS A 248 -6.74 -8.68 -16.59
C CYS A 248 -6.19 -9.39 -17.84
N MET A 249 -5.27 -8.76 -18.57
CA MET A 249 -4.62 -9.38 -19.74
C MET A 249 -3.80 -10.62 -19.35
N LEU A 250 -3.14 -10.57 -18.20
CA LEU A 250 -2.37 -11.68 -17.66
C LEU A 250 -3.27 -12.90 -17.39
N LEU A 251 -4.39 -12.68 -16.69
CA LEU A 251 -5.40 -13.69 -16.41
C LEU A 251 -5.95 -14.31 -17.68
N GLN A 252 -6.33 -13.48 -18.66
CA GLN A 252 -6.85 -13.93 -19.96
C GLN A 252 -5.88 -14.92 -20.63
N LYS A 253 -4.59 -14.55 -20.73
CA LYS A 253 -3.55 -15.41 -21.33
C LYS A 253 -3.30 -16.69 -20.53
N GLN A 254 -3.25 -16.58 -19.20
CA GLN A 254 -3.06 -17.72 -18.32
C GLN A 254 -4.20 -18.74 -18.44
N LEU A 255 -5.46 -18.27 -18.52
CA LEU A 255 -6.63 -19.13 -18.67
C LEU A 255 -6.68 -19.81 -20.03
N GLN A 256 -6.34 -19.10 -21.11
CA GLN A 256 -6.20 -19.70 -22.44
C GLN A 256 -5.13 -20.80 -22.46
N ALA A 257 -3.99 -20.58 -21.78
CA ALA A 257 -2.96 -21.60 -21.64
C ALA A 257 -3.42 -22.79 -20.78
N GLU A 258 -4.16 -22.54 -19.70
CA GLU A 258 -4.69 -23.57 -18.81
C GLU A 258 -5.79 -24.41 -19.46
N ALA A 259 -6.62 -23.80 -20.32
CA ALA A 259 -7.60 -24.52 -21.14
C ALA A 259 -6.91 -25.55 -22.05
N GLY A 260 -5.74 -25.21 -22.61
CA GLY A 260 -4.91 -26.15 -23.39
C GLY A 260 -4.35 -27.33 -22.57
N LYS A 261 -4.33 -27.22 -21.24
CA LYS A 261 -3.92 -28.28 -20.30
C LYS A 261 -5.12 -29.04 -19.70
N ASN A 262 -6.31 -28.91 -20.28
CA ASN A 262 -7.55 -29.51 -19.79
C ASN A 262 -7.93 -29.08 -18.37
N TRP A 263 -7.62 -27.84 -17.98
CA TRP A 263 -8.02 -27.28 -16.68
C TRP A 263 -7.55 -28.11 -15.48
N GLU A 264 -6.26 -28.45 -15.45
CA GLU A 264 -5.65 -29.19 -14.34
C GLU A 264 -5.84 -28.44 -13.02
N LEU A 265 -5.56 -27.12 -13.02
CA LEU A 265 -5.78 -26.19 -11.91
C LEU A 265 -5.19 -26.73 -10.60
N ALA A 266 -3.96 -27.25 -10.69
CA ALA A 266 -3.32 -28.04 -9.65
C ALA A 266 -3.16 -27.33 -8.29
N CYS A 267 -3.20 -25.99 -8.26
CA CYS A 267 -3.09 -25.24 -7.02
C CYS A 267 -4.39 -25.15 -6.21
N LEU A 268 -5.56 -25.29 -6.84
CA LEU A 268 -6.85 -25.09 -6.18
C LEU A 268 -7.27 -26.34 -5.39
N PRO A 269 -7.69 -26.19 -4.13
CA PRO A 269 -8.12 -27.33 -3.31
C PRO A 269 -9.44 -27.89 -3.83
N ARG A 270 -9.64 -29.20 -3.66
CA ARG A 270 -10.86 -29.92 -4.05
C ARG A 270 -11.51 -30.59 -2.83
N PRO A 271 -11.98 -29.84 -1.83
CA PRO A 271 -12.43 -30.40 -0.56
C PRO A 271 -13.71 -31.25 -0.65
N TRP A 272 -14.39 -31.25 -1.79
CA TRP A 272 -15.49 -32.18 -2.09
C TRP A 272 -15.03 -33.53 -2.65
N GLN A 273 -13.76 -33.66 -3.07
CA GLN A 273 -13.17 -34.95 -3.40
C GLN A 273 -12.73 -35.64 -2.11
N MET A 274 -13.69 -36.33 -1.47
CA MET A 274 -13.45 -37.10 -0.25
C MET A 274 -12.31 -38.11 -0.45
N PRO A 275 -11.58 -38.50 0.62
CA PRO A 275 -10.55 -39.53 0.52
C PRO A 275 -11.06 -40.79 -0.19
N LEU A 276 -10.19 -41.47 -0.94
CA LEU A 276 -10.54 -42.69 -1.71
C LEU A 276 -11.14 -43.81 -0.86
N GLU A 277 -10.92 -43.76 0.46
CA GLU A 277 -11.45 -44.71 1.43
C GLU A 277 -12.97 -44.50 1.69
N ASP A 278 -13.51 -43.30 1.42
CA ASP A 278 -14.92 -42.93 1.63
C ASP A 278 -15.77 -43.08 0.34
N ILE A 279 -15.80 -44.29 -0.23
CA ILE A 279 -16.50 -44.58 -1.49
C ILE A 279 -17.99 -44.19 -1.44
N GLU A 280 -18.65 -44.44 -0.30
CA GLU A 280 -20.07 -44.11 -0.12
C GLU A 280 -20.33 -42.59 -0.21
N ALA A 281 -19.46 -41.78 0.39
CA ALA A 281 -19.59 -40.33 0.34
C ALA A 281 -19.33 -39.79 -1.08
N GLN A 282 -18.37 -40.38 -1.81
CA GLN A 282 -18.10 -40.04 -3.21
C GLN A 282 -19.30 -40.38 -4.11
N ASP A 283 -19.91 -41.54 -3.95
CA ASP A 283 -21.09 -41.95 -4.73
C ASP A 283 -22.30 -41.06 -4.42
N LYS A 284 -22.53 -40.73 -3.15
CA LYS A 284 -23.57 -39.78 -2.73
C LYS A 284 -23.39 -38.39 -3.34
N LEU A 285 -22.16 -37.88 -3.37
CA LEU A 285 -21.85 -36.58 -3.98
C LEU A 285 -22.01 -36.60 -5.51
N ALA A 286 -21.63 -37.70 -6.16
CA ALA A 286 -21.77 -37.85 -7.61
C ALA A 286 -23.23 -37.90 -8.07
N ASN A 287 -24.11 -38.47 -7.24
CA ASN A 287 -25.54 -38.63 -7.52
C ASN A 287 -26.43 -37.62 -6.75
N ALA A 288 -25.83 -36.56 -6.19
CA ALA A 288 -26.54 -35.57 -5.41
C ALA A 288 -27.61 -34.82 -6.24
N PRO A 289 -28.75 -34.41 -5.65
CA PRO A 289 -29.74 -33.61 -6.34
C PRO A 289 -29.18 -32.30 -6.89
N LYS A 290 -29.74 -31.86 -8.02
CA LYS A 290 -29.42 -30.57 -8.61
C LYS A 290 -30.50 -29.54 -8.25
N HIS A 291 -30.11 -28.28 -8.24
CA HIS A 291 -30.93 -27.16 -7.82
C HIS A 291 -30.93 -26.07 -8.89
N ALA A 292 -32.08 -25.43 -9.09
CA ALA A 292 -32.17 -24.22 -9.90
C ALA A 292 -31.52 -23.05 -9.15
N LEU A 293 -30.63 -22.30 -9.83
CA LEU A 293 -30.09 -21.06 -9.29
C LEU A 293 -31.19 -19.99 -9.31
N PRO A 294 -31.56 -19.37 -8.18
CA PRO A 294 -32.51 -18.25 -8.17
C PRO A 294 -32.00 -17.10 -9.05
N ALA A 295 -32.92 -16.40 -9.72
CA ALA A 295 -32.55 -15.30 -10.62
C ALA A 295 -31.85 -14.17 -9.86
N ILE A 296 -30.69 -13.74 -10.36
CA ILE A 296 -29.91 -12.60 -9.84
C ILE A 296 -30.00 -11.50 -10.89
N SER A 297 -30.74 -10.43 -10.59
CA SER A 297 -30.90 -9.32 -11.54
C SER A 297 -29.70 -8.38 -11.52
N ILE A 298 -29.21 -8.00 -12.69
CA ILE A 298 -28.17 -6.97 -12.83
C ILE A 298 -28.84 -5.64 -13.17
N PRO A 299 -28.56 -4.55 -12.42
CA PRO A 299 -29.07 -3.22 -12.75
C PRO A 299 -28.69 -2.80 -14.19
N GLU A 300 -29.56 -2.02 -14.84
CA GLU A 300 -29.26 -1.46 -16.16
C GLU A 300 -28.02 -0.57 -16.14
N THR A 301 -27.91 0.27 -15.10
CA THR A 301 -26.74 1.12 -14.87
C THR A 301 -25.94 0.58 -13.70
N VAL A 302 -24.72 0.16 -14.01
CA VAL A 302 -23.76 -0.35 -13.03
C VAL A 302 -22.88 0.78 -12.50
N ILE A 303 -22.51 0.75 -11.22
CA ILE A 303 -21.74 1.82 -10.55
C ILE A 303 -20.39 1.31 -10.04
N ALA A 304 -19.38 2.18 -9.99
CA ALA A 304 -18.03 1.85 -9.51
C ALA A 304 -17.99 1.43 -8.02
N GLY A 305 -18.98 1.85 -7.23
CA GLY A 305 -19.05 1.60 -5.81
C GLY A 305 -18.04 2.45 -5.00
N PRO A 306 -17.81 2.12 -3.72
CA PRO A 306 -17.02 2.95 -2.81
C PRO A 306 -15.50 2.80 -2.98
N ARG A 307 -15.03 1.77 -3.69
CA ARG A 307 -13.61 1.50 -3.90
C ARG A 307 -13.21 2.04 -5.28
N PRO A 308 -12.22 2.93 -5.37
CA PRO A 308 -11.73 3.39 -6.67
C PRO A 308 -11.10 2.23 -7.44
N LEU A 309 -11.40 2.17 -8.74
CA LEU A 309 -10.93 1.12 -9.64
C LEU A 309 -9.85 1.70 -10.55
N PHE A 310 -8.74 0.97 -10.68
CA PHE A 310 -7.63 1.34 -11.55
C PHE A 310 -7.07 0.09 -12.23
N PRO A 311 -6.44 0.22 -13.41
CA PRO A 311 -5.68 -0.87 -13.99
C PRO A 311 -4.60 -1.35 -13.01
N GLU A 312 -4.60 -2.65 -12.73
CA GLU A 312 -3.62 -3.28 -11.86
C GLU A 312 -2.52 -3.92 -12.71
N ILE A 313 -1.26 -3.76 -12.31
CA ILE A 313 -0.12 -4.41 -12.94
C ILE A 313 0.42 -5.47 -12.00
N TYR A 314 0.75 -6.64 -12.55
CA TYR A 314 1.37 -7.71 -11.78
C TYR A 314 2.79 -7.31 -11.36
N PHE A 315 3.06 -7.30 -10.06
CA PHE A 315 4.36 -6.96 -9.50
C PHE A 315 4.88 -8.11 -8.62
N SER A 316 6.13 -8.51 -8.86
CA SER A 316 6.82 -9.48 -8.02
C SER A 316 8.23 -9.01 -7.64
N VAL A 317 8.61 -9.26 -6.39
CA VAL A 317 9.96 -9.06 -5.86
C VAL A 317 10.85 -10.30 -5.98
N TYR A 318 10.33 -11.36 -6.59
CA TYR A 318 11.03 -12.63 -6.83
C TYR A 318 11.14 -12.99 -8.31
N SER A 319 10.95 -12.00 -9.18
CA SER A 319 11.29 -12.10 -10.61
C SER A 319 12.79 -12.35 -10.79
N ASP A 320 13.16 -13.01 -11.90
CA ASP A 320 14.53 -13.23 -12.32
C ASP A 320 15.42 -14.02 -11.32
N GLN A 321 14.82 -14.96 -10.59
CA GLN A 321 15.55 -15.89 -9.74
C GLN A 321 16.03 -17.13 -10.50
N GLU A 322 17.16 -17.70 -10.08
CA GLU A 322 17.71 -18.92 -10.67
C GLU A 322 16.78 -20.14 -10.53
N VAL A 323 16.07 -20.22 -9.39
CA VAL A 323 15.06 -21.26 -9.11
C VAL A 323 13.75 -20.56 -8.79
N PRO A 324 12.63 -20.93 -9.44
CA PRO A 324 11.35 -20.27 -9.22
C PRO A 324 10.78 -20.64 -7.85
N SER A 325 10.87 -19.73 -6.88
CA SER A 325 10.27 -19.93 -5.56
C SER A 325 8.85 -19.37 -5.42
N VAL A 326 8.37 -18.71 -6.47
CA VAL A 326 6.96 -18.29 -6.63
C VAL A 326 6.46 -18.78 -8.00
N PRO A 327 5.13 -18.90 -8.20
CA PRO A 327 4.58 -19.25 -9.50
C PRO A 327 5.00 -18.23 -10.57
N ALA A 328 5.38 -18.73 -11.75
CA ALA A 328 5.74 -17.88 -12.88
C ALA A 328 4.51 -17.14 -13.42
N VAL A 329 4.69 -15.96 -14.00
CA VAL A 329 3.58 -15.17 -14.59
C VAL A 329 2.85 -15.91 -15.73
N THR A 330 3.45 -16.93 -16.33
CA THR A 330 2.79 -17.78 -17.33
C THR A 330 1.85 -18.83 -16.73
N ASP A 331 1.92 -19.04 -15.42
CA ASP A 331 1.12 -20.00 -14.68
C ASP A 331 -0.07 -19.30 -14.01
N ILE A 332 -1.28 -19.83 -14.17
CA ILE A 332 -2.52 -19.31 -13.57
C ILE A 332 -2.46 -19.28 -12.04
N ALA A 333 -1.67 -20.16 -11.41
CA ALA A 333 -1.45 -20.17 -9.97
C ALA A 333 -0.88 -18.83 -9.47
N ALA A 334 -0.10 -18.12 -10.30
CA ALA A 334 0.45 -16.80 -9.96
C ALA A 334 -0.64 -15.77 -9.67
N SER A 335 -1.79 -15.87 -10.34
CA SER A 335 -2.90 -14.94 -10.19
C SER A 335 -3.94 -15.45 -9.19
N LEU A 336 -4.25 -16.75 -9.19
CA LEU A 336 -5.25 -17.32 -8.27
C LEU A 336 -4.80 -17.27 -6.80
N ILE A 337 -3.55 -17.64 -6.53
CA ILE A 337 -3.02 -17.58 -5.16
C ILE A 337 -2.91 -16.11 -4.71
N ARG A 338 -2.44 -15.23 -5.60
CA ARG A 338 -2.35 -13.78 -5.35
C ARG A 338 -3.71 -13.21 -4.96
N ASP A 339 -4.74 -13.47 -5.75
CA ASP A 339 -6.07 -12.92 -5.55
C ASP A 339 -6.70 -13.34 -4.20
N GLY A 340 -6.58 -14.61 -3.81
CA GLY A 340 -7.04 -15.08 -2.49
C GLY A 340 -6.29 -14.42 -1.31
N LEU A 341 -4.99 -14.19 -1.47
CA LEU A 341 -4.17 -13.53 -0.47
C LEU A 341 -4.44 -12.02 -0.39
N LEU A 342 -4.64 -11.34 -1.51
CA LEU A 342 -4.95 -9.91 -1.58
C LEU A 342 -6.22 -9.59 -0.81
N ASP A 343 -7.29 -10.35 -1.06
CA ASP A 343 -8.56 -10.18 -0.35
C ASP A 343 -8.36 -10.39 1.16
N THR A 344 -7.66 -11.45 1.57
CA THR A 344 -7.38 -11.73 2.99
C THR A 344 -6.59 -10.60 3.66
N ILE A 345 -5.54 -10.10 3.01
CA ILE A 345 -4.70 -9.02 3.53
C ILE A 345 -5.52 -7.74 3.72
N ASN A 346 -6.36 -7.38 2.76
CA ASN A 346 -7.06 -6.11 2.77
C ASN A 346 -8.36 -6.14 3.59
N ILE A 347 -9.03 -7.28 3.69
CA ILE A 347 -10.26 -7.43 4.49
C ILE A 347 -9.95 -7.50 5.99
N LEU A 348 -8.86 -8.17 6.38
CA LEU A 348 -8.44 -8.32 7.78
C LEU A 348 -7.52 -7.20 8.27
N ASP A 349 -7.57 -6.02 7.65
CA ASP A 349 -6.64 -4.92 7.93
C ASP A 349 -6.71 -4.38 9.37
N PHE A 350 -7.87 -4.54 10.01
CA PHE A 350 -8.07 -4.24 11.42
C PHE A 350 -7.25 -5.12 12.38
N ASN A 351 -6.75 -6.29 11.95
CA ASN A 351 -6.01 -7.22 12.80
C ASN A 351 -4.80 -7.87 12.13
N ARG A 352 -3.70 -7.11 12.07
CA ARG A 352 -2.41 -7.56 11.51
C ARG A 352 -1.89 -8.90 12.04
N ASN A 353 -2.19 -9.27 13.29
CA ASN A 353 -1.72 -10.52 13.88
C ASN A 353 -2.43 -11.73 13.27
N VAL A 354 -3.74 -11.58 13.03
CA VAL A 354 -4.54 -12.60 12.36
C VAL A 354 -4.13 -12.69 10.90
N THR A 355 -4.02 -11.56 10.20
CA THR A 355 -3.53 -11.53 8.81
C THR A 355 -2.20 -12.25 8.66
N ALA A 356 -1.20 -11.91 9.50
CA ALA A 356 0.11 -12.55 9.45
C ALA A 356 0.02 -14.06 9.69
N ARG A 357 -0.87 -14.54 10.59
CA ARG A 357 -1.09 -15.98 10.81
C ARG A 357 -1.64 -16.66 9.56
N TYR A 358 -2.69 -16.12 8.92
CA TYR A 358 -3.24 -16.67 7.67
C TYR A 358 -2.17 -16.77 6.56
N LEU A 359 -1.30 -15.76 6.47
CA LEU A 359 -0.19 -15.79 5.52
C LEU A 359 0.86 -16.87 5.85
N MET A 360 1.09 -17.18 7.13
CA MET A 360 2.02 -18.25 7.53
C MET A 360 1.40 -19.64 7.36
N ASP A 361 0.07 -19.73 7.40
CA ASP A 361 -0.70 -20.94 7.22
C ASP A 361 -1.23 -21.12 5.79
N LEU A 362 -0.63 -20.42 4.83
CA LEU A 362 -1.04 -20.38 3.42
C LEU A 362 -1.24 -21.77 2.80
N ASP A 363 -0.34 -22.71 3.09
CA ASP A 363 -0.37 -24.08 2.57
C ASP A 363 -1.60 -24.89 3.04
N CYS A 364 -2.32 -24.46 4.07
CA CYS A 364 -3.56 -25.11 4.51
C CYS A 364 -4.75 -24.83 3.58
N TYR A 365 -4.69 -23.76 2.78
CA TYR A 365 -5.83 -23.29 1.97
C TYR A 365 -5.72 -23.66 0.49
N PHE A 366 -4.61 -24.28 0.07
CA PHE A 366 -4.36 -24.68 -1.31
C PHE A 366 -4.14 -26.19 -1.41
N ALA A 367 -4.16 -26.74 -2.63
CA ALA A 367 -4.02 -28.17 -2.85
C ALA A 367 -2.66 -28.71 -2.36
N GLU A 368 -2.65 -29.96 -1.91
CA GLU A 368 -1.42 -30.65 -1.52
C GLU A 368 -0.43 -30.70 -2.71
N GLY A 369 0.84 -30.41 -2.44
CA GLY A 369 1.88 -30.35 -3.46
C GLY A 369 2.03 -28.98 -4.16
N THR A 370 1.14 -28.01 -3.89
CA THR A 370 1.28 -26.63 -4.38
C THR A 370 2.57 -25.97 -3.87
N PHE A 371 2.92 -26.24 -2.62
CA PHE A 371 4.06 -25.62 -1.95
C PHE A 371 5.05 -26.66 -1.42
N VAL A 372 6.31 -26.27 -1.34
CA VAL A 372 7.31 -26.99 -0.55
C VAL A 372 7.02 -26.84 0.94
N LYS A 373 7.64 -27.69 1.77
CA LYS A 373 7.55 -27.54 3.22
C LYS A 373 8.02 -26.15 3.65
N ARG A 374 7.29 -25.54 4.60
CA ARG A 374 7.63 -24.24 5.18
C ARG A 374 9.09 -24.22 5.66
N ALA A 375 9.76 -23.09 5.52
CA ALA A 375 11.17 -22.89 5.92
C ALA A 375 12.21 -23.75 5.19
N THR A 376 11.87 -24.41 4.08
CA THR A 376 12.86 -25.10 3.24
C THR A 376 13.91 -24.09 2.74
N PRO A 377 15.22 -24.27 2.96
CA PRO A 377 16.23 -23.33 2.48
C PRO A 377 16.15 -23.11 0.95
N PHE A 378 16.44 -21.90 0.47
CA PHE A 378 16.32 -21.58 -0.96
C PHE A 378 17.25 -22.44 -1.84
N ASP A 379 18.46 -22.74 -1.37
CA ASP A 379 19.42 -23.55 -2.13
C ASP A 379 18.97 -25.01 -2.29
N GLU A 380 18.18 -25.53 -1.34
CA GLU A 380 17.63 -26.89 -1.38
C GLU A 380 16.52 -27.04 -2.44
N LEU A 381 15.98 -25.93 -2.96
CA LEU A 381 14.97 -26.00 -4.03
C LEU A 381 15.53 -26.64 -5.31
N ARG A 382 16.84 -26.56 -5.55
CA ARG A 382 17.52 -27.19 -6.69
C ARG A 382 17.48 -28.72 -6.64
N ASN A 383 17.32 -29.28 -5.44
CA ASN A 383 17.30 -30.72 -5.18
C ASN A 383 15.90 -31.31 -5.30
N ILE A 384 14.89 -30.49 -5.56
CA ILE A 384 13.51 -30.94 -5.75
C ILE A 384 13.41 -31.58 -7.14
N GLY A 385 12.95 -32.84 -7.16
CA GLY A 385 12.83 -33.62 -8.38
C GLY A 385 11.88 -32.98 -9.41
N PRO A 386 12.01 -33.34 -10.70
CA PRO A 386 11.19 -32.79 -11.77
C PRO A 386 9.70 -33.06 -11.54
N GLY A 387 8.86 -32.10 -11.90
CA GLY A 387 7.39 -32.20 -11.76
C GLY A 387 6.86 -31.93 -10.34
N LYS A 388 7.72 -31.59 -9.37
CA LYS A 388 7.30 -31.11 -8.05
C LYS A 388 7.43 -29.59 -7.97
N SER A 389 6.51 -28.96 -7.25
CA SER A 389 6.59 -27.52 -6.99
C SER A 389 7.83 -27.17 -6.18
N THR A 390 8.49 -26.08 -6.58
CA THR A 390 9.57 -25.41 -5.84
C THR A 390 9.05 -24.17 -5.08
N TRP A 391 7.74 -23.92 -5.11
CA TRP A 391 7.17 -22.69 -4.58
C TRP A 391 7.16 -22.68 -3.06
N LYS A 392 7.68 -21.60 -2.48
CA LYS A 392 7.77 -21.39 -1.04
C LYS A 392 6.55 -20.59 -0.56
N PRO A 393 5.78 -21.08 0.43
CA PRO A 393 4.60 -20.36 0.91
C PRO A 393 4.99 -19.00 1.51
N GLU A 394 6.12 -18.93 2.22
CA GLU A 394 6.64 -17.66 2.75
C GLU A 394 7.00 -16.64 1.66
N ASP A 395 7.51 -17.09 0.52
CA ASP A 395 7.85 -16.18 -0.58
C ASP A 395 6.59 -15.66 -1.23
N VAL A 396 5.60 -16.51 -1.52
CA VAL A 396 4.33 -16.07 -2.10
C VAL A 396 3.59 -15.10 -1.18
N ALA A 397 3.62 -15.34 0.13
CA ALA A 397 3.07 -14.42 1.13
C ALA A 397 3.78 -13.06 1.13
N VAL A 398 5.12 -13.05 1.22
CA VAL A 398 5.92 -11.81 1.21
C VAL A 398 5.72 -11.04 -0.10
N ASP A 399 5.73 -11.75 -1.23
CA ASP A 399 5.53 -11.17 -2.56
C ASP A 399 4.17 -10.49 -2.67
N THR A 400 3.13 -11.11 -2.11
CA THR A 400 1.78 -10.55 -2.12
C THR A 400 1.68 -9.27 -1.31
N VAL A 401 2.27 -9.22 -0.11
CA VAL A 401 2.29 -7.99 0.68
C VAL A 401 3.07 -6.88 -0.03
N PHE A 402 4.18 -7.21 -0.68
CA PHE A 402 4.92 -6.24 -1.50
C PHE A 402 4.12 -5.76 -2.70
N SER A 403 3.35 -6.62 -3.39
CA SER A 403 2.51 -6.17 -4.50
C SER A 403 1.45 -5.14 -4.08
N GLN A 404 0.99 -5.17 -2.83
CA GLN A 404 0.10 -4.15 -2.29
C GLN A 404 0.83 -2.89 -1.83
N LEU A 405 1.96 -3.05 -1.14
CA LEU A 405 2.81 -1.93 -0.73
C LEU A 405 3.27 -1.11 -1.95
N PHE A 406 3.50 -1.77 -3.08
CA PHE A 406 3.96 -1.20 -4.34
C PHE A 406 2.83 -1.00 -5.36
N GLN A 407 1.57 -1.09 -4.95
CA GLN A 407 0.43 -0.83 -5.84
C GLN A 407 0.39 0.65 -6.23
N LEU A 408 0.42 0.90 -7.54
CA LEU A 408 0.12 2.20 -8.13
C LEU A 408 -1.33 2.22 -8.65
N PRO A 409 -2.01 3.37 -8.59
CA PRO A 409 -1.48 4.64 -8.09
C PRO A 409 -1.43 4.74 -6.56
N THR A 410 -2.36 4.10 -5.87
CA THR A 410 -2.43 4.12 -4.40
C THR A 410 -2.70 2.72 -3.87
N PRO A 411 -2.06 2.29 -2.79
CA PRO A 411 -2.45 1.09 -2.09
C PRO A 411 -3.85 1.25 -1.49
N GLU A 412 -4.53 0.13 -1.28
CA GLU A 412 -5.86 0.15 -0.68
C GLU A 412 -5.84 0.57 0.79
N ARG A 413 -4.81 0.12 1.53
CA ARG A 413 -4.64 0.43 2.96
C ARG A 413 -3.45 1.36 3.17
N LYS A 414 -3.38 1.98 4.35
CA LYS A 414 -2.25 2.83 4.73
C LYS A 414 -0.94 2.01 4.69
N LEU A 415 0.15 2.59 4.16
CA LEU A 415 1.45 1.92 4.02
C LEU A 415 1.91 1.21 5.32
N VAL A 416 1.76 1.89 6.47
CA VAL A 416 2.14 1.38 7.79
C VAL A 416 1.48 0.04 8.16
N TYR A 417 0.30 -0.26 7.61
CA TYR A 417 -0.36 -1.54 7.81
C TYR A 417 0.49 -2.67 7.20
N TYR A 418 0.88 -2.56 5.94
CA TYR A 418 1.71 -3.56 5.26
C TYR A 418 3.09 -3.72 5.93
N HIS A 419 3.69 -2.62 6.42
CA HIS A 419 4.93 -2.68 7.21
C HIS A 419 4.73 -3.54 8.47
N SER A 420 3.60 -3.33 9.15
CA SER A 420 3.27 -4.05 10.37
C SER A 420 2.97 -5.53 10.10
N VAL A 421 2.27 -5.87 9.02
CA VAL A 421 2.00 -7.27 8.63
C VAL A 421 3.31 -8.03 8.38
N LEU A 422 4.24 -7.45 7.60
CA LEU A 422 5.56 -8.07 7.35
C LEU A 422 6.37 -8.21 8.65
N THR A 423 6.27 -7.22 9.55
CA THR A 423 6.93 -7.27 10.86
C THR A 423 6.37 -8.39 11.74
N GLU A 424 5.04 -8.54 11.83
CA GLU A 424 4.43 -9.63 12.59
C GLU A 424 4.71 -11.00 11.95
N ALA A 425 4.67 -11.12 10.62
CA ALA A 425 5.04 -12.36 9.92
C ALA A 425 6.50 -12.76 10.24
N CYS A 426 7.43 -11.81 10.24
CA CYS A 426 8.82 -12.06 10.59
C CYS A 426 9.02 -12.44 12.06
N LYS A 427 8.18 -11.95 12.99
CA LYS A 427 8.19 -12.38 14.39
C LYS A 427 7.62 -13.79 14.58
N LEU A 428 6.57 -14.14 13.83
CA LEU A 428 5.92 -15.45 13.90
C LEU A 428 6.80 -16.57 13.34
N ALA A 429 7.47 -16.33 12.20
CA ALA A 429 8.26 -17.34 11.50
C ALA A 429 9.62 -16.78 11.02
N PRO A 430 10.54 -16.39 11.93
CA PRO A 430 11.79 -15.71 11.58
C PRO A 430 12.69 -16.54 10.66
N ALA A 431 12.75 -17.86 10.86
CA ALA A 431 13.57 -18.76 10.06
C ALA A 431 13.13 -18.87 8.59
N ALA A 432 11.84 -18.65 8.31
CA ALA A 432 11.27 -18.70 6.95
C ALA A 432 11.25 -17.30 6.31
N ILE A 433 10.72 -16.31 7.05
CA ILE A 433 10.41 -14.98 6.51
C ILE A 433 11.65 -14.10 6.39
N ALA A 434 12.59 -14.15 7.33
CA ALA A 434 13.77 -13.26 7.26
C ALA A 434 14.66 -13.55 6.03
N PRO A 435 14.97 -14.81 5.67
CA PRO A 435 15.68 -15.10 4.42
C PRO A 435 14.90 -14.69 3.17
N SER A 436 13.57 -14.84 3.19
CA SER A 436 12.66 -14.40 2.11
C SER A 436 12.75 -12.89 1.90
N LEU A 437 12.52 -12.11 2.96
CA LEU A 437 12.68 -10.64 2.97
C LEU A 437 14.06 -10.19 2.51
N GLY A 438 15.12 -10.87 2.95
CA GLY A 438 16.48 -10.56 2.50
C GLY A 438 16.64 -10.66 0.98
N ARG A 439 16.00 -11.63 0.32
CA ARG A 439 16.01 -11.74 -1.15
C ARG A 439 15.18 -10.64 -1.80
N ALA A 440 14.00 -10.34 -1.26
CA ALA A 440 13.15 -9.25 -1.74
C ALA A 440 13.85 -7.87 -1.64
N ILE A 441 14.52 -7.57 -0.52
CA ILE A 441 15.27 -6.32 -0.32
C ILE A 441 16.37 -6.18 -1.37
N ARG A 442 17.14 -7.25 -1.62
CA ARG A 442 18.20 -7.23 -2.65
C ARG A 442 17.63 -7.02 -4.05
N TYR A 443 16.50 -7.65 -4.36
CA TYR A 443 15.78 -7.42 -5.61
C TYR A 443 15.37 -5.95 -5.73
N LEU A 444 14.70 -5.39 -4.73
CA LEU A 444 14.24 -3.98 -4.75
C LEU A 444 15.41 -2.99 -4.87
N TYR A 445 16.50 -3.21 -4.12
CA TYR A 445 17.70 -2.37 -4.17
C TYR A 445 18.34 -2.37 -5.56
N ARG A 446 18.60 -3.55 -6.14
CA ARG A 446 19.13 -3.71 -7.50
C ARG A 446 18.26 -3.01 -8.55
N ASN A 447 16.95 -2.99 -8.32
CA ASN A 447 15.97 -2.41 -9.23
C ASN A 447 15.68 -0.92 -9.00
N SER A 448 16.13 -0.35 -7.88
CA SER A 448 15.86 1.05 -7.52
C SER A 448 16.19 2.08 -8.61
N PRO A 449 17.29 1.94 -9.40
CA PRO A 449 17.58 2.88 -10.49
C PRO A 449 16.56 2.89 -11.63
N ARG A 450 15.82 1.79 -11.83
CA ARG A 450 14.83 1.62 -12.89
C ARG A 450 13.39 1.59 -12.40
N MET A 451 13.18 1.69 -11.10
CA MET A 451 11.87 1.67 -10.47
C MET A 451 11.27 3.08 -10.37
N ASP A 452 9.95 3.17 -10.47
CA ASP A 452 9.17 4.40 -10.25
C ASP A 452 9.64 5.09 -8.95
N LEU A 453 9.73 6.42 -8.98
CA LEU A 453 10.28 7.18 -7.84
C LEU A 453 9.39 7.07 -6.61
N GLU A 454 8.06 7.05 -6.78
CA GLU A 454 7.15 6.87 -5.65
C GLU A 454 7.38 5.50 -4.99
N LEU A 455 7.56 4.46 -5.81
CA LEU A 455 7.86 3.11 -5.33
C LEU A 455 9.24 3.01 -4.69
N SER A 456 10.24 3.70 -5.23
CA SER A 456 11.57 3.80 -4.64
C SER A 456 11.54 4.48 -3.27
N TYR A 457 10.70 5.51 -3.12
CA TYR A 457 10.50 6.19 -1.85
C TYR A 457 9.70 5.32 -0.84
N ARG A 458 8.66 4.60 -1.28
CA ARG A 458 7.94 3.62 -0.43
C ARG A 458 8.86 2.49 0.04
N PHE A 459 9.75 2.00 -0.83
CA PHE A 459 10.79 1.03 -0.47
C PHE A 459 11.69 1.59 0.63
N LEU A 460 12.19 2.82 0.46
CA LEU A 460 13.04 3.50 1.42
C LEU A 460 12.37 3.70 2.79
N ASP A 461 11.09 4.09 2.79
CA ASP A 461 10.32 4.28 4.03
C ASP A 461 10.06 2.94 4.74
N TRP A 462 9.63 1.93 3.99
CA TRP A 462 9.44 0.57 4.50
C TRP A 462 10.73 -0.04 5.04
N PHE A 463 11.83 0.05 4.29
CA PHE A 463 13.12 -0.51 4.67
C PHE A 463 13.61 0.09 6.00
N SER A 464 13.61 1.41 6.11
CA SER A 464 14.05 2.12 7.32
C SER A 464 13.16 1.81 8.54
N HIS A 465 11.83 1.74 8.35
CA HIS A 465 10.90 1.35 9.40
C HIS A 465 11.04 -0.14 9.79
N HIS A 466 11.31 -1.02 8.83
CA HIS A 466 11.56 -2.43 9.10
C HIS A 466 12.82 -2.59 9.95
N LEU A 467 13.94 -1.98 9.55
CA LEU A 467 15.20 -2.06 10.31
C LEU A 467 15.07 -1.51 11.73
N SER A 468 14.31 -0.44 11.96
CA SER A 468 14.11 0.09 13.32
C SER A 468 13.41 -0.90 14.27
N ASN A 469 12.60 -1.83 13.73
CA ASN A 469 11.97 -2.91 14.48
C ASN A 469 12.89 -4.12 14.72
N PHE A 470 14.01 -4.22 14.02
CA PHE A 470 14.99 -5.31 14.10
C PHE A 470 16.40 -4.81 14.47
N GLY A 471 16.46 -3.76 15.29
CA GLY A 471 17.69 -3.27 15.90
C GLY A 471 18.64 -2.54 14.95
N PHE A 472 18.15 -2.03 13.81
CA PHE A 472 18.91 -1.34 12.78
C PHE A 472 20.01 -2.21 12.15
N THR A 473 19.76 -3.52 12.04
CA THR A 473 20.73 -4.49 11.53
C THR A 473 20.42 -4.90 10.09
N TRP A 474 21.35 -4.61 9.18
CA TRP A 474 21.34 -5.07 7.80
C TRP A 474 22.76 -5.45 7.38
N LYS A 475 22.89 -6.25 6.32
CA LYS A 475 24.18 -6.59 5.71
C LYS A 475 24.71 -5.45 4.84
N TRP A 476 24.95 -4.29 5.45
CA TRP A 476 25.42 -3.08 4.76
C TRP A 476 26.70 -3.27 3.94
N ALA A 477 27.57 -4.20 4.34
CA ALA A 477 28.77 -4.54 3.57
C ALA A 477 28.48 -4.97 2.12
N GLU A 478 27.28 -5.48 1.82
CA GLU A 478 26.87 -5.87 0.45
C GLU A 478 26.77 -4.66 -0.51
N TRP A 479 26.60 -3.44 0.00
CA TRP A 479 26.39 -2.22 -0.81
C TRP A 479 27.46 -1.15 -0.54
N ALA A 480 28.59 -1.52 0.07
CA ALA A 480 29.58 -0.55 0.53
C ALA A 480 30.20 0.25 -0.63
N GLU A 481 30.41 -0.38 -1.78
CA GLU A 481 30.93 0.27 -3.00
C GLU A 481 30.00 1.38 -3.52
N ASP A 482 28.69 1.28 -3.25
CA ASP A 482 27.71 2.27 -3.71
C ASP A 482 27.80 3.60 -2.93
N THR A 483 28.57 3.64 -1.84
CA THR A 483 28.85 4.88 -1.08
C THR A 483 29.74 5.85 -1.85
N ASP A 484 30.59 5.33 -2.74
CA ASP A 484 31.54 6.10 -3.56
C ASP A 484 30.90 6.62 -4.87
N LEU A 485 29.68 6.19 -5.19
CA LEU A 485 28.97 6.67 -6.37
C LEU A 485 28.73 8.19 -6.31
N PRO A 486 28.46 8.85 -7.45
CA PRO A 486 28.03 10.25 -7.44
C PRO A 486 26.75 10.45 -6.63
N ASP A 487 26.62 11.62 -6.00
CA ASP A 487 25.45 11.95 -5.17
C ASP A 487 24.13 11.90 -5.94
N PHE A 488 24.20 12.11 -7.26
CA PHE A 488 23.03 12.03 -8.13
C PHE A 488 22.61 10.60 -8.50
N HIS A 489 23.39 9.59 -8.15
CA HIS A 489 23.09 8.20 -8.51
C HIS A 489 21.93 7.63 -7.66
N PRO A 490 20.94 6.94 -8.24
CA PRO A 490 19.79 6.40 -7.50
C PRO A 490 20.13 5.46 -6.33
N SER A 491 21.17 4.64 -6.46
CA SER A 491 21.62 3.78 -5.34
C SER A 491 22.13 4.60 -4.16
N LYS A 492 22.94 5.65 -4.41
CA LYS A 492 23.43 6.54 -3.35
C LYS A 492 22.32 7.42 -2.77
N TRP A 493 21.38 7.86 -3.60
CA TRP A 493 20.13 8.50 -3.16
C TRP A 493 19.38 7.63 -2.14
N PHE A 494 19.24 6.33 -2.43
CA PHE A 494 18.60 5.39 -1.50
C PHE A 494 19.38 5.28 -0.19
N LEU A 495 20.71 5.10 -0.25
CA LEU A 495 21.55 5.01 0.95
C LEU A 495 21.43 6.26 1.83
N LYS A 496 21.57 7.46 1.24
CA LYS A 496 21.45 8.73 1.97
C LYS A 496 20.09 8.86 2.66
N GLY A 497 19.01 8.54 1.95
CA GLY A 497 17.67 8.69 2.51
C GLY A 497 17.30 7.60 3.53
N ALA A 498 17.81 6.37 3.37
CA ALA A 498 17.66 5.30 4.36
C ALA A 498 18.37 5.68 5.68
N LEU A 499 19.63 6.10 5.59
CA LEU A 499 20.42 6.54 6.75
C LEU A 499 19.79 7.75 7.44
N ASP A 500 19.30 8.72 6.67
CA ASP A 500 18.59 9.87 7.22
C ASP A 500 17.34 9.43 8.02
N LYS A 501 16.51 8.54 7.47
CA LYS A 501 15.33 8.01 8.18
C LYS A 501 15.71 7.14 9.38
N GLU A 502 16.76 6.34 9.32
CA GLU A 502 17.25 5.58 10.48
C GLU A 502 17.70 6.51 11.61
N VAL A 503 18.38 7.62 11.29
CA VAL A 503 18.73 8.65 12.28
C VAL A 503 17.48 9.30 12.86
N ARG A 504 16.47 9.64 12.05
CA ARG A 504 15.18 10.19 12.54
C ARG A 504 14.45 9.22 13.48
N LEU A 505 14.57 7.91 13.24
CA LEU A 505 13.99 6.85 14.07
C LEU A 505 14.88 6.48 15.28
N SER A 506 16.08 7.07 15.39
CA SER A 506 17.01 6.89 16.49
C SER A 506 17.87 8.14 16.72
N PHE A 507 19.20 8.03 16.63
CA PHE A 507 20.16 9.15 16.76
C PHE A 507 21.49 8.74 16.11
N ALA A 508 22.25 9.72 15.60
CA ALA A 508 23.41 9.50 14.73
C ALA A 508 24.42 8.49 15.30
N GLN A 509 24.83 8.66 16.57
CA GLN A 509 25.82 7.79 17.21
C GLN A 509 25.39 6.33 17.33
N ARG A 510 24.09 6.03 17.40
CA ARG A 510 23.61 4.64 17.40
C ARG A 510 23.66 4.04 16.00
N ILE A 511 23.28 4.81 15.00
CA ILE A 511 23.28 4.35 13.60
C ILE A 511 24.71 4.16 13.09
N GLN A 512 25.64 5.06 13.39
CA GLN A 512 27.07 4.87 13.05
C GLN A 512 27.64 3.53 13.55
N LYS A 513 27.18 3.04 14.72
CA LYS A 513 27.62 1.74 15.29
C LYS A 513 27.10 0.52 14.54
N THR A 514 26.07 0.65 13.71
CA THR A 514 25.53 -0.45 12.90
C THR A 514 26.11 -0.49 11.49
N LEU A 515 26.96 0.48 11.14
CA LEU A 515 27.47 0.69 9.79
C LEU A 515 28.95 0.33 9.64
N PRO A 516 29.37 -0.24 8.50
CA PRO A 516 30.76 -0.32 8.09
C PRO A 516 31.39 1.07 7.84
N GLU A 517 32.72 1.13 7.87
CA GLU A 517 33.51 2.37 7.72
C GLU A 517 33.14 3.26 6.50
N PRO A 518 32.91 2.72 5.28
CA PRO A 518 32.58 3.54 4.10
C PRO A 518 31.32 4.40 4.24
N TYR A 519 30.40 4.04 5.14
CA TYR A 519 29.15 4.77 5.36
C TYR A 519 29.28 5.92 6.35
N LEU A 520 30.31 5.94 7.20
CA LEU A 520 30.45 6.94 8.27
C LEU A 520 30.46 8.38 7.75
N PRO A 521 31.07 8.72 6.59
CA PRO A 521 30.98 10.06 6.02
C PRO A 521 29.54 10.50 5.67
N LEU A 522 28.63 9.55 5.37
CA LEU A 522 27.22 9.85 5.08
C LEU A 522 26.43 10.19 6.35
N VAL A 523 26.94 9.82 7.53
CA VAL A 523 26.42 10.18 8.86
C VAL A 523 27.46 11.02 9.60
N GLY A 524 27.84 12.14 8.98
CA GLY A 524 28.91 13.02 9.46
C GLY A 524 28.64 13.69 10.81
N PRO A 525 29.66 14.36 11.39
CA PRO A 525 29.61 14.91 12.76
C PRO A 525 28.53 15.96 12.98
N GLU A 526 28.08 16.64 11.93
CA GLU A 526 26.98 17.62 12.01
C GLU A 526 25.66 16.96 12.42
N LYS A 527 25.43 15.69 12.06
CA LYS A 527 24.25 14.92 12.49
C LYS A 527 24.30 14.51 13.96
N GLU A 528 25.44 14.64 14.64
CA GLU A 528 25.55 14.43 16.09
C GLU A 528 25.17 15.67 16.90
N LYS A 529 25.12 16.84 16.26
CA LYS A 529 24.74 18.09 16.90
C LYS A 529 23.21 18.20 16.93
N ASP A 530 22.60 17.98 18.10
CA ASP A 530 21.16 18.21 18.28
C ASP A 530 20.75 19.68 18.06
N VAL A 531 21.68 20.60 18.34
CA VAL A 531 21.53 22.04 18.09
C VAL A 531 22.52 22.44 17.00
N PRO A 532 22.05 22.76 15.78
CA PRO A 532 22.89 23.27 14.72
C PRO A 532 23.61 24.57 15.12
N ASP A 533 24.76 24.82 14.50
CA ASP A 533 25.53 26.04 14.76
C ASP A 533 24.76 27.27 14.26
N PHE A 534 24.70 28.32 15.10
CA PHE A 534 24.06 29.58 14.71
C PHE A 534 25.03 30.44 13.90
N LYS A 535 24.80 30.55 12.57
CA LYS A 535 25.71 31.23 11.62
C LYS A 535 26.05 32.68 12.00
N PHE A 536 25.15 33.39 12.69
CA PHE A 536 25.38 34.77 13.15
C PHE A 536 26.18 34.86 14.46
N SER A 537 26.60 33.73 15.03
CA SER A 537 27.61 33.71 16.10
C SER A 537 29.01 34.04 15.57
N ASN A 538 29.24 33.79 14.27
CA ASN A 538 30.48 34.20 13.61
C ASN A 538 30.43 35.70 13.28
N PRO A 539 31.34 36.53 13.81
CA PRO A 539 31.39 37.97 13.52
C PRO A 539 31.59 38.31 12.04
N ASP A 540 32.17 37.41 11.26
CA ASP A 540 32.43 37.61 9.82
C ASP A 540 31.17 37.41 8.96
N THR A 541 30.11 36.81 9.51
CA THR A 541 28.84 36.62 8.81
C THR A 541 28.12 37.97 8.67
N PRO A 542 27.65 38.36 7.47
CA PRO A 542 26.81 39.54 7.28
C PRO A 542 25.65 39.58 8.29
N PHE A 543 25.41 40.76 8.90
CA PHE A 543 24.34 40.99 9.87
C PHE A 543 24.47 40.18 11.19
N ALA A 544 25.68 39.71 11.53
CA ALA A 544 25.92 38.91 12.73
C ALA A 544 25.44 39.60 14.02
N LYS A 545 25.72 40.92 14.15
CA LYS A 545 25.32 41.70 15.31
C LYS A 545 23.80 41.74 15.46
N GLU A 546 23.11 42.10 14.39
CA GLU A 546 21.65 42.21 14.33
C GLU A 546 20.98 40.85 14.56
N GLY A 547 21.54 39.77 14.02
CA GLY A 547 21.06 38.40 14.26
C GLY A 547 21.17 37.96 15.71
N GLN A 548 22.25 38.34 16.41
CA GLN A 548 22.40 38.08 17.85
C GLN A 548 21.41 38.90 18.68
N GLU A 549 21.18 40.17 18.31
CA GLU A 549 20.21 41.03 18.98
C GLU A 549 18.77 40.51 18.81
N ILE A 550 18.36 40.12 17.60
CA ILE A 550 17.07 39.45 17.36
C ILE A 550 16.95 38.18 18.21
N GLY A 551 18.01 37.36 18.26
CA GLY A 551 18.03 36.17 19.11
C GLY A 551 17.81 36.48 20.59
N ALA A 552 18.39 37.58 21.10
CA ALA A 552 18.17 38.03 22.47
C ALA A 552 16.73 38.49 22.72
N LEU A 553 16.12 39.22 21.76
CA LEU A 553 14.72 39.63 21.82
C LEU A 553 13.76 38.43 21.87
N LEU A 554 14.01 37.42 21.02
CA LEU A 554 13.20 36.20 20.96
C LEU A 554 13.23 35.41 22.28
N ARG A 555 14.42 35.32 22.92
CA ARG A 555 14.62 34.66 24.22
C ARG A 555 13.88 35.36 25.35
N ARG A 556 13.97 36.69 25.42
CA ARG A 556 13.28 37.49 26.45
C ARG A 556 11.79 37.66 26.18
N LYS A 557 11.30 37.15 25.05
CA LYS A 557 9.89 37.26 24.62
C LYS A 557 9.45 38.72 24.48
N ALA A 558 10.30 39.53 23.85
CA ALA A 558 10.04 40.93 23.58
C ALA A 558 8.74 41.13 22.74
N PRO A 559 8.04 42.27 22.89
CA PRO A 559 6.94 42.64 22.02
C PRO A 559 7.42 42.90 20.59
N ASP A 560 6.50 42.85 19.62
CA ASP A 560 6.85 42.93 18.20
C ASP A 560 7.50 44.26 17.80
N GLU A 561 7.13 45.36 18.47
CA GLU A 561 7.67 46.71 18.25
C GLU A 561 9.20 46.79 18.47
N ASP A 562 9.74 45.99 19.40
CA ASP A 562 11.18 45.97 19.71
C ASP A 562 12.04 45.44 18.55
N PHE A 563 11.45 44.65 17.65
CA PHE A 563 12.17 44.04 16.52
C PHE A 563 12.36 45.01 15.36
N GLN A 564 11.46 45.99 15.20
CA GLN A 564 11.42 46.86 14.02
C GLN A 564 12.72 47.67 13.83
N PRO A 565 13.30 48.30 14.87
CA PRO A 565 14.55 49.06 14.71
C PRO A 565 15.73 48.20 14.21
N ILE A 566 15.80 46.93 14.62
CA ILE A 566 16.87 46.02 14.19
C ILE A 566 16.63 45.60 12.74
N ILE A 567 15.37 45.33 12.37
CA ILE A 567 14.99 45.00 10.99
C ILE A 567 15.30 46.17 10.05
N ASP A 568 14.96 47.39 10.43
CA ASP A 568 15.28 48.59 9.64
C ASP A 568 16.80 48.77 9.45
N SER A 569 17.58 48.41 10.47
CA SER A 569 19.05 48.40 10.38
C SER A 569 19.56 47.35 9.39
N ILE A 570 19.03 46.12 9.45
CA ILE A 570 19.37 45.05 8.49
C ILE A 570 19.02 45.50 7.06
N GLN A 571 17.82 46.06 6.88
CA GLN A 571 17.33 46.50 5.58
C GLN A 571 18.19 47.62 4.98
N SER A 572 18.60 48.58 5.81
CA SER A 572 19.50 49.66 5.39
C SER A 572 20.87 49.12 4.95
N GLN A 573 21.48 48.25 5.76
CA GLN A 573 22.77 47.63 5.45
C GLN A 573 22.69 46.68 4.23
N ALA A 574 21.55 46.01 4.04
CA ALA A 574 21.33 45.15 2.88
C ALA A 574 21.24 45.98 1.59
N ALA A 575 20.53 47.11 1.62
CA ALA A 575 20.45 48.04 0.49
C ALA A 575 21.83 48.58 0.09
N GLU A 576 22.68 48.93 1.07
CA GLU A 576 24.07 49.35 0.84
C GLU A 576 24.93 48.27 0.17
N ARG A 577 24.61 46.99 0.40
CA ARG A 577 25.28 45.83 -0.18
C ARG A 577 24.64 45.33 -1.48
N ALA A 578 23.67 46.07 -2.02
CA ALA A 578 22.87 45.67 -3.18
C ALA A 578 22.16 44.31 -3.01
N LEU A 579 21.81 43.96 -1.76
CA LEU A 579 20.98 42.80 -1.43
C LEU A 579 19.52 43.25 -1.30
N ASP A 580 18.57 42.34 -1.54
CA ASP A 580 17.15 42.60 -1.27
C ASP A 580 16.96 42.81 0.25
N PRO A 581 16.53 44.01 0.70
CA PRO A 581 16.42 44.32 2.12
C PRO A 581 15.46 43.41 2.87
N LEU A 582 14.30 43.11 2.27
CA LEU A 582 13.27 42.31 2.90
C LEU A 582 13.74 40.86 3.03
N VAL A 583 14.29 40.29 1.96
CA VAL A 583 14.85 38.92 1.95
C VAL A 583 15.96 38.77 2.99
N ALA A 584 16.91 39.70 3.04
CA ALA A 584 17.99 39.67 4.03
C ALA A 584 17.46 39.73 5.47
N SER A 585 16.49 40.60 5.74
CA SER A 585 15.88 40.70 7.08
C SER A 585 15.12 39.44 7.49
N VAL A 586 14.44 38.78 6.54
CA VAL A 586 13.74 37.51 6.78
C VAL A 586 14.71 36.37 7.05
N ASP A 587 15.82 36.28 6.32
CA ASP A 587 16.86 35.27 6.56
C ASP A 587 17.39 35.34 8.00
N VAL A 588 17.78 36.55 8.43
CA VAL A 588 18.28 36.79 9.79
C VAL A 588 17.23 36.41 10.84
N PHE A 589 16.00 36.87 10.64
CA PHE A 589 14.91 36.65 11.58
C PHE A 589 14.54 35.16 11.71
N VAL A 590 14.32 34.46 10.60
CA VAL A 590 13.89 33.05 10.60
C VAL A 590 15.00 32.14 11.12
N THR A 591 16.26 32.41 10.78
CA THR A 591 17.41 31.68 11.34
C THR A 591 17.47 31.85 12.87
N ALA A 592 17.25 33.06 13.38
CA ALA A 592 17.21 33.32 14.83
C ALA A 592 16.02 32.62 15.51
N VAL A 593 14.85 32.56 14.87
CA VAL A 593 13.69 31.78 15.35
C VAL A 593 14.02 30.29 15.44
N CYS A 594 14.64 29.71 14.42
CA CYS A 594 15.06 28.31 14.41
C CYS A 594 16.07 28.02 15.52
N TRP A 595 17.05 28.92 15.69
CA TRP A 595 18.06 28.78 16.73
C TRP A 595 17.51 28.86 18.15
N VAL A 596 16.71 29.87 18.46
CA VAL A 596 16.10 30.01 19.79
C VAL A 596 15.13 28.87 20.07
N GLY A 597 14.47 28.34 19.04
CA GLY A 597 13.57 27.20 19.10
C GLY A 597 14.22 25.81 19.08
N SER A 598 15.55 25.71 18.91
CA SER A 598 16.24 24.47 18.53
C SER A 598 16.16 23.32 19.54
N LYS A 599 15.81 23.59 20.80
CA LYS A 599 15.75 22.58 21.87
C LYS A 599 14.77 21.44 21.59
N SER A 600 13.63 21.72 20.96
CA SER A 600 12.69 20.70 20.49
C SER A 600 11.69 21.30 19.52
N LEU A 601 10.97 20.45 18.76
CA LEU A 601 9.87 20.89 17.90
C LEU A 601 8.89 21.80 18.64
N SER A 602 8.49 21.46 19.88
CA SER A 602 7.58 22.31 20.66
C SER A 602 8.13 23.70 20.95
N HIS A 603 9.45 23.86 21.14
CA HIS A 603 10.06 25.16 21.40
C HIS A 603 10.08 26.04 20.15
N VAL A 604 10.47 25.49 18.98
CA VAL A 604 10.42 26.24 17.72
C VAL A 604 8.99 26.59 17.34
N LEU A 605 8.03 25.69 17.57
CA LEU A 605 6.62 25.99 17.36
C LEU A 605 6.11 27.14 18.25
N ALA A 606 6.45 27.12 19.54
CA ALA A 606 6.10 28.20 20.45
C ALA A 606 6.82 29.54 20.11
N CYS A 607 7.96 29.48 19.42
CA CYS A 607 8.63 30.66 18.90
C CYS A 607 7.88 31.21 17.67
N ILE A 608 7.56 30.33 16.71
CA ILE A 608 6.79 30.66 15.50
C ILE A 608 5.41 31.24 15.85
N ASP A 609 4.72 30.67 16.83
CA ASP A 609 3.38 31.15 17.26
C ASP A 609 3.42 32.60 17.73
N ARG A 610 4.46 32.98 18.47
CA ARG A 610 4.64 34.34 18.98
C ARG A 610 4.98 35.33 17.87
N THR A 611 5.73 34.88 16.87
CA THR A 611 6.19 35.72 15.75
C THR A 611 5.31 35.59 14.50
N LYS A 612 4.14 34.94 14.61
CA LYS A 612 3.30 34.59 13.46
C LYS A 612 2.88 35.81 12.64
N GLY A 613 2.48 36.90 13.30
CA GLY A 613 2.05 38.14 12.63
C GLY A 613 3.12 38.67 11.68
N ARG A 614 4.35 38.82 12.18
CA ARG A 614 5.51 39.26 11.41
C ARG A 614 5.86 38.34 10.24
N LEU A 615 5.79 37.02 10.45
CA LEU A 615 6.04 36.04 9.38
C LEU A 615 4.97 36.12 8.27
N LEU A 616 3.71 36.36 8.64
CA LEU A 616 2.63 36.58 7.67
C LEU A 616 2.82 37.89 6.90
N GLU A 617 3.16 38.98 7.58
CA GLU A 617 3.42 40.28 6.95
C GLU A 617 4.58 40.19 5.95
N ALA A 618 5.70 39.60 6.35
CA ALA A 618 6.85 39.39 5.48
C ALA A 618 6.50 38.51 4.27
N GLY A 619 5.80 37.40 4.50
CA GLY A 619 5.37 36.49 3.44
C GLY A 619 4.34 37.09 2.49
N ASN A 620 3.48 38.02 2.94
CA ASN A 620 2.50 38.69 2.10
C ASN A 620 3.11 39.86 1.31
N ALA A 621 4.20 40.46 1.81
CA ALA A 621 4.87 41.58 1.16
C ALA A 621 5.68 41.16 -0.08
N SER A 622 6.23 39.94 -0.12
CA SER A 622 7.02 39.45 -1.25
C SER A 622 7.06 37.93 -1.33
N ASP A 623 6.91 37.38 -2.54
CA ASP A 623 7.09 35.94 -2.78
C ASP A 623 8.54 35.50 -2.56
N ALA A 624 9.53 36.34 -2.88
CA ALA A 624 10.95 36.06 -2.60
C ALA A 624 11.22 35.98 -1.09
N ALA A 625 10.58 36.85 -0.30
CA ALA A 625 10.66 36.79 1.16
C ALA A 625 10.00 35.50 1.69
N ARG A 626 8.86 35.10 1.13
CA ARG A 626 8.18 33.84 1.49
C ARG A 626 9.03 32.61 1.14
N ALA A 627 9.71 32.61 -0.01
CA ALA A 627 10.66 31.56 -0.39
C ALA A 627 11.89 31.54 0.54
N GLN A 628 12.39 32.71 0.95
CA GLN A 628 13.48 32.82 1.92
C GLN A 628 13.15 32.20 3.28
N ILE A 629 11.90 32.21 3.73
CA ILE A 629 11.49 31.50 4.95
C ILE A 629 11.83 30.00 4.82
N ILE A 630 11.54 29.39 3.67
CA ILE A 630 11.85 27.97 3.41
C ILE A 630 13.36 27.77 3.38
N SER A 631 14.09 28.59 2.62
CA SER A 631 15.56 28.53 2.51
C SER A 631 16.25 28.63 3.86
N ALA A 632 15.82 29.56 4.73
CA ALA A 632 16.41 29.74 6.06
C ALA A 632 16.14 28.54 6.99
N VAL A 633 14.93 27.96 6.95
CA VAL A 633 14.59 26.75 7.72
C VAL A 633 15.42 25.55 7.24
N MET A 634 15.48 25.34 5.92
CA MET A 634 16.22 24.24 5.31
C MET A 634 17.72 24.35 5.54
N ALA A 635 18.29 25.56 5.42
CA ALA A 635 19.71 25.80 5.66
C ALA A 635 20.09 25.62 7.14
N TYR A 636 19.25 26.08 8.08
CA TYR A 636 19.55 25.90 9.51
C TYR A 636 19.48 24.43 9.94
N TRP A 637 18.53 23.67 9.40
CA TRP A 637 18.32 22.25 9.73
C TRP A 637 18.86 21.29 8.66
N HIS A 638 19.90 21.68 7.90
CA HIS A 638 20.41 20.90 6.78
C HIS A 638 20.89 19.50 7.18
N ALA A 639 21.51 19.37 8.36
CA ALA A 639 21.93 18.08 8.92
C ALA A 639 20.74 17.22 9.38
N HIS A 640 19.61 17.84 9.73
CA HIS A 640 18.41 17.21 10.29
C HIS A 640 17.16 17.56 9.47
N PRO A 641 17.09 17.15 8.18
CA PRO A 641 16.04 17.59 7.26
C PRO A 641 14.63 17.22 7.75
N GLY A 642 14.45 16.13 8.51
CA GLY A 642 13.16 15.78 9.10
C GLY A 642 12.57 16.86 10.03
N ILE A 643 13.42 17.60 10.75
CA ILE A 643 13.02 18.72 11.59
C ILE A 643 12.59 19.90 10.70
N ALA A 644 13.36 20.19 9.65
CA ALA A 644 13.06 21.24 8.68
C ALA A 644 11.67 21.02 8.04
N LEU A 645 11.43 19.79 7.55
CA LEU A 645 10.17 19.36 6.95
C LEU A 645 8.99 19.53 7.92
N SER A 646 9.16 19.13 9.18
CA SER A 646 8.13 19.28 10.21
C SER A 646 7.78 20.75 10.48
N ILE A 647 8.79 21.64 10.47
CA ILE A 647 8.60 23.09 10.63
C ILE A 647 7.85 23.66 9.42
N ILE A 648 8.28 23.33 8.19
CA ILE A 648 7.63 23.80 6.96
C ILE A 648 6.17 23.34 6.90
N GLU A 649 5.88 22.09 7.27
CA GLU A 649 4.51 21.59 7.36
C GLU A 649 3.64 22.42 8.31
N LYS A 650 4.22 22.84 9.45
CA LYS A 650 3.53 23.73 10.38
C LYS A 650 3.32 25.13 9.80
N LEU A 651 4.31 25.68 9.11
CA LEU A 651 4.17 26.99 8.46
C LEU A 651 3.07 26.97 7.39
N LEU A 652 2.88 25.84 6.68
CA LEU A 652 1.72 25.61 5.81
C LEU A 652 0.40 25.55 6.59
N ASN A 653 0.37 24.90 7.77
CA ASN A 653 -0.83 24.88 8.64
C ASN A 653 -1.23 26.28 9.15
N TYR A 654 -0.27 27.20 9.25
CA TYR A 654 -0.50 28.58 9.68
C TYR A 654 -0.75 29.55 8.54
N SER A 655 -0.78 29.06 7.30
CA SER A 655 -0.88 29.87 6.08
C SER A 655 0.23 30.91 5.94
N ILE A 656 1.37 30.72 6.62
CA ILE A 656 2.58 31.53 6.43
C ILE A 656 3.21 31.16 5.09
N LEU A 657 3.24 29.87 4.79
CA LEU A 657 3.61 29.33 3.49
C LEU A 657 2.36 28.87 2.75
N THR A 658 2.42 28.88 1.43
CA THR A 658 1.41 28.28 0.56
C THR A 658 1.97 27.02 -0.10
N PRO A 659 1.13 26.04 -0.49
CA PRO A 659 1.59 24.88 -1.27
C PRO A 659 2.32 25.28 -2.56
N PHE A 660 1.86 26.34 -3.23
CA PHE A 660 2.48 26.88 -4.42
C PHE A 660 3.90 27.36 -4.15
N THR A 661 4.15 28.02 -3.02
CA THR A 661 5.49 28.47 -2.64
C THR A 661 6.45 27.31 -2.40
N VAL A 662 5.99 26.19 -1.83
CA VAL A 662 6.84 25.01 -1.63
C VAL A 662 7.20 24.36 -2.97
N VAL A 663 6.23 24.24 -3.86
CA VAL A 663 6.45 23.73 -5.23
C VAL A 663 7.39 24.65 -6.01
N ASP A 664 7.16 25.96 -5.95
CA ASP A 664 7.98 26.95 -6.63
C ASP A 664 9.43 26.86 -6.14
N TRP A 665 9.62 26.89 -4.81
CA TRP A 665 10.93 26.81 -4.18
C TRP A 665 11.70 25.52 -4.53
N ALA A 666 11.00 24.39 -4.61
CA ALA A 666 11.62 23.08 -4.86
C ALA A 666 11.85 22.75 -6.35
N LEU A 667 11.01 23.27 -7.27
CA LEU A 667 10.97 22.82 -8.67
C LEU A 667 11.07 23.94 -9.71
N VAL A 668 10.38 25.07 -9.48
CA VAL A 668 10.25 26.13 -10.47
C VAL A 668 11.44 27.08 -10.39
N ALA A 669 11.84 27.47 -9.17
CA ALA A 669 12.84 28.50 -8.88
C ALA A 669 12.54 29.86 -9.51
N SER A 670 11.29 30.34 -9.40
CA SER A 670 10.97 31.69 -9.91
C SER A 670 11.59 32.82 -9.09
N THR A 671 12.04 32.53 -7.87
CA THR A 671 12.65 33.49 -6.96
C THR A 671 14.15 33.24 -6.77
N PRO A 672 14.98 34.26 -6.48
CA PRO A 672 16.42 34.07 -6.24
C PRO A 672 16.70 33.17 -5.03
N SER A 673 15.88 33.29 -3.99
CA SER A 673 15.93 32.46 -2.78
C SER A 673 15.22 31.12 -2.98
N ASN A 674 15.64 30.34 -3.98
CA ASN A 674 15.09 29.03 -4.27
C ASN A 674 15.98 27.89 -3.75
N GLY A 675 15.40 26.69 -3.69
CA GLY A 675 16.11 25.48 -3.28
C GLY A 675 16.54 24.59 -4.44
N THR A 676 16.36 25.01 -5.70
CA THR A 676 16.54 24.12 -6.85
C THR A 676 18.00 23.78 -7.12
N ASN A 677 18.92 24.72 -6.87
CA ASN A 677 20.38 24.57 -7.04
C ASN A 677 20.75 23.85 -8.36
N GLY A 678 20.34 24.39 -9.51
CA GLY A 678 20.64 23.79 -10.81
C GLY A 678 20.02 22.40 -11.08
N GLY A 679 19.07 21.97 -10.25
CA GLY A 679 18.41 20.67 -10.35
C GLY A 679 18.83 19.67 -9.26
N ASP A 680 19.84 20.00 -8.44
CA ASP A 680 20.31 19.16 -7.33
C ASP A 680 19.18 18.79 -6.34
N ALA A 681 18.20 19.67 -6.17
CA ALA A 681 17.03 19.43 -5.33
C ALA A 681 16.24 18.18 -5.72
N LEU A 682 16.17 17.87 -7.02
CA LEU A 682 15.48 16.68 -7.54
C LEU A 682 16.13 15.38 -7.06
N VAL A 683 17.40 15.46 -6.66
CA VAL A 683 18.21 14.33 -6.21
C VAL A 683 18.36 14.25 -4.69
N GLN A 684 17.55 15.00 -3.96
CA GLN A 684 17.51 14.93 -2.50
C GLN A 684 16.27 14.16 -2.03
N PRO A 685 16.42 13.05 -1.29
CA PRO A 685 15.27 12.25 -0.84
C PRO A 685 14.24 13.04 -0.01
N HIS A 686 14.74 13.95 0.83
CA HIS A 686 13.91 14.77 1.71
C HIS A 686 13.16 15.89 0.96
N ILE A 687 13.63 16.30 -0.22
CA ILE A 687 12.91 17.28 -1.06
C ILE A 687 11.73 16.59 -1.75
N PHE A 688 11.91 15.35 -2.22
CA PHE A 688 10.78 14.54 -2.69
C PHE A 688 9.75 14.34 -1.58
N GLU A 689 10.18 14.00 -0.36
CA GLU A 689 9.30 13.91 0.81
C GLU A 689 8.53 15.22 1.07
N LEU A 690 9.21 16.37 1.05
CA LEU A 690 8.59 17.68 1.26
C LEU A 690 7.48 17.98 0.24
N VAL A 691 7.77 17.78 -1.05
CA VAL A 691 6.80 18.03 -2.13
C VAL A 691 5.65 17.02 -2.06
N SER A 692 5.94 15.72 -1.92
CA SER A 692 4.92 14.68 -1.81
C SER A 692 3.98 14.88 -0.61
N ASN A 693 4.51 15.29 0.55
CA ASN A 693 3.69 15.61 1.73
C ASN A 693 2.80 16.82 1.49
N THR A 694 3.34 17.86 0.83
CA THR A 694 2.59 19.08 0.48
C THR A 694 1.45 18.76 -0.47
N ILE A 695 1.70 17.99 -1.53
CA ILE A 695 0.67 17.58 -2.49
C ILE A 695 -0.37 16.67 -1.84
N SER A 696 0.04 15.67 -1.05
CA SER A 696 -0.89 14.79 -0.34
C SER A 696 -1.86 15.57 0.56
N LYS A 697 -1.39 16.66 1.17
CA LYS A 697 -2.21 17.54 2.00
C LYS A 697 -3.19 18.37 1.17
N VAL A 698 -2.74 18.90 0.03
CA VAL A 698 -3.62 19.62 -0.92
C VAL A 698 -4.70 18.71 -1.45
N THR A 699 -4.34 17.52 -1.95
CA THR A 699 -5.30 16.57 -2.53
C THR A 699 -6.26 16.03 -1.47
N SER A 700 -5.80 15.73 -0.26
CA SER A 700 -6.69 15.32 0.84
C SER A 700 -7.72 16.40 1.18
N ARG A 701 -7.31 17.67 1.21
CA ARG A 701 -8.23 18.80 1.45
C ARG A 701 -9.19 18.98 0.29
N ALA A 702 -8.69 18.96 -0.95
CA ALA A 702 -9.51 19.09 -2.15
C ALA A 702 -10.58 18.00 -2.20
N ARG A 703 -10.22 16.73 -1.96
CA ARG A 703 -11.18 15.62 -1.91
C ARG A 703 -12.25 15.80 -0.84
N GLN A 704 -11.89 16.29 0.35
CA GLN A 704 -12.86 16.57 1.41
C GLN A 704 -13.86 17.66 0.99
N ILE A 705 -13.38 18.74 0.38
CA ILE A 705 -14.23 19.85 -0.09
C ILE A 705 -15.13 19.41 -1.26
N LEU A 706 -14.59 18.64 -2.20
CA LEU A 706 -15.33 18.16 -3.37
C LEU A 706 -16.38 17.12 -3.02
N ALA A 707 -16.09 16.22 -2.06
CA ALA A 707 -17.03 15.20 -1.60
C ALA A 707 -18.04 15.73 -0.57
N SER A 708 -17.76 16.87 0.08
CA SER A 708 -18.63 17.44 1.09
C SER A 708 -19.95 17.93 0.48
N PRO A 709 -21.12 17.46 0.97
CA PRO A 709 -22.41 17.91 0.46
C PRO A 709 -22.76 19.35 0.88
N GLU A 710 -22.16 19.85 1.96
CA GLU A 710 -22.45 21.18 2.55
C GLU A 710 -21.72 22.32 1.85
N THR A 711 -20.71 22.02 1.04
CA THR A 711 -19.92 23.03 0.32
C THR A 711 -20.68 23.56 -0.89
N ASP A 712 -20.67 24.87 -1.10
CA ASP A 712 -21.27 25.50 -2.28
C ASP A 712 -20.41 25.26 -3.56
N ASP A 713 -21.03 25.39 -4.73
CA ASP A 713 -20.38 25.09 -6.00
C ASP A 713 -19.24 26.07 -6.34
N GLU A 714 -19.29 27.31 -5.85
CA GLU A 714 -18.22 28.30 -6.07
C GLU A 714 -16.95 27.88 -5.32
N THR A 715 -17.09 27.50 -4.05
CA THR A 715 -15.99 26.97 -3.24
C THR A 715 -15.41 25.69 -3.83
N ARG A 716 -16.25 24.74 -4.29
CA ARG A 716 -15.79 23.52 -4.96
C ARG A 716 -15.00 23.82 -6.24
N SER A 717 -15.55 24.68 -7.10
CA SER A 717 -14.90 25.07 -8.37
C SER A 717 -13.56 25.78 -8.13
N LYS A 718 -13.52 26.68 -7.13
CA LYS A 718 -12.30 27.38 -6.74
C LYS A 718 -11.21 26.43 -6.23
N GLU A 719 -11.56 25.46 -5.37
CA GLU A 719 -10.60 24.49 -4.85
C GLU A 719 -10.09 23.54 -5.94
N ALA A 720 -10.98 23.06 -6.82
CA ALA A 720 -10.62 22.24 -7.99
C ALA A 720 -9.65 22.98 -8.90
N LYS A 721 -9.97 24.24 -9.25
CA LYS A 721 -9.11 25.09 -10.08
C LYS A 721 -7.75 25.34 -9.43
N THR A 722 -7.73 25.64 -8.13
CA THR A 722 -6.48 25.88 -7.39
C THR A 722 -5.59 24.63 -7.39
N THR A 723 -6.18 23.45 -7.24
CA THR A 723 -5.46 22.16 -7.29
C THR A 723 -4.93 21.90 -8.70
N GLN A 724 -5.74 22.15 -9.72
CA GLN A 724 -5.34 22.01 -11.13
C GLN A 724 -4.19 22.96 -11.50
N ASP A 725 -4.28 24.23 -11.12
CA ASP A 725 -3.26 25.24 -11.37
C ASP A 725 -1.92 24.86 -10.71
N LEU A 726 -1.96 24.27 -9.50
CA LEU A 726 -0.78 23.76 -8.81
C LEU A 726 -0.13 22.60 -9.58
N PHE A 727 -0.90 21.58 -9.98
CA PHE A 727 -0.38 20.46 -10.77
C PHE A 727 0.14 20.91 -12.14
N ARG A 728 -0.50 21.89 -12.76
CA ARG A 728 -0.03 22.49 -14.02
C ARG A 728 1.33 23.14 -13.85
N ALA A 729 1.49 24.01 -12.84
CA ALA A 729 2.77 24.66 -12.57
C ALA A 729 3.90 23.65 -12.27
N MET A 730 3.60 22.59 -11.51
CA MET A 730 4.52 21.48 -11.26
C MET A 730 4.92 20.76 -12.55
N ASN A 731 3.94 20.40 -13.37
CA ASN A 731 4.18 19.67 -14.61
C ASN A 731 5.00 20.50 -15.59
N ASP A 732 4.70 21.79 -15.75
CA ASP A 732 5.45 22.69 -16.63
C ASP A 732 6.93 22.79 -16.19
N ALA A 733 7.18 22.90 -14.88
CA ALA A 733 8.54 22.89 -14.34
C ALA A 733 9.26 21.55 -14.56
N LEU A 734 8.58 20.43 -14.29
CA LEU A 734 9.15 19.09 -14.41
C LEU A 734 9.37 18.67 -15.87
N VAL A 735 8.51 19.10 -16.80
CA VAL A 735 8.73 18.95 -18.25
C VAL A 735 10.00 19.69 -18.67
N SER A 736 10.23 20.88 -18.14
CA SER A 736 11.44 21.66 -18.44
C SER A 736 12.71 20.95 -17.95
N TRP A 737 12.69 20.40 -16.74
CA TRP A 737 13.79 19.57 -16.22
C TRP A 737 13.98 18.27 -17.00
N ALA A 738 12.89 17.58 -17.33
CA ALA A 738 12.92 16.32 -18.07
C ALA A 738 13.41 16.48 -19.52
N GLY A 739 13.12 17.63 -20.13
CA GLY A 739 13.51 17.98 -21.50
C GLY A 739 14.87 18.67 -21.60
N GLY A 740 15.47 19.10 -20.49
CA GLY A 740 16.73 19.85 -20.50
C GLY A 740 16.59 21.29 -21.00
N SER A 741 15.40 21.89 -20.99
CA SER A 741 15.23 23.28 -21.44
C SER A 741 15.61 24.32 -20.37
N LYS A 742 16.01 23.86 -19.17
CA LYS A 742 16.55 24.67 -18.08
C LYS A 742 18.09 24.75 -18.09
N ASP A 743 18.72 24.45 -19.24
CA ASP A 743 20.19 24.43 -19.38
C ASP A 743 20.86 25.74 -18.86
N GLU A 744 20.24 26.92 -19.00
CA GLU A 744 20.76 28.19 -18.44
C GLU A 744 20.85 28.22 -16.89
N LEU A 745 20.02 27.44 -16.19
CA LEU A 745 20.10 27.26 -14.72
C LEU A 745 21.05 26.11 -14.33
N MET A 746 21.48 25.30 -15.28
CA MET A 746 22.39 24.17 -15.09
C MET A 746 23.87 24.56 -15.31
N GLU A 747 24.13 25.72 -15.93
CA GLU A 747 25.48 26.30 -16.15
C GLU A 747 26.22 26.71 -14.85
N GLU A 748 25.57 26.70 -13.68
CA GLU A 748 26.23 26.89 -12.38
C GLU A 748 26.86 25.59 -11.81
N GLY A 749 26.68 24.44 -12.48
CA GLY A 749 27.27 23.14 -12.13
C GLY A 749 28.64 22.85 -12.77
N ASP A 750 29.25 21.70 -12.46
CA ASP A 750 30.60 21.32 -12.90
C ASP A 750 30.78 21.08 -14.42
N GLY A 751 29.71 21.26 -15.20
CA GLY A 751 29.70 21.14 -16.66
C GLY A 751 29.92 19.72 -17.19
N SER A 752 29.78 18.67 -16.36
CA SER A 752 29.90 17.28 -16.82
C SER A 752 28.60 16.80 -17.49
N SER A 753 28.70 16.31 -18.73
CA SER A 753 27.56 15.79 -19.52
C SER A 753 26.75 14.71 -18.80
N ASP A 754 27.41 13.97 -17.90
CA ASP A 754 26.82 12.84 -17.18
C ASP A 754 25.95 13.30 -15.99
N GLY A 755 26.34 14.38 -15.31
CA GLY A 755 25.56 14.99 -14.24
C GLY A 755 24.25 15.57 -14.77
N GLU A 756 24.32 16.34 -15.86
CA GLU A 756 23.15 16.93 -16.51
C GLU A 756 22.18 15.85 -17.02
N ALA A 757 22.71 14.78 -17.63
CA ALA A 757 21.89 13.65 -18.07
C ALA A 757 21.16 12.97 -16.90
N MET A 758 21.81 12.86 -15.74
CA MET A 758 21.17 12.29 -14.56
C MET A 758 20.10 13.22 -13.98
N ILE A 759 20.32 14.54 -13.94
CA ILE A 759 19.30 15.52 -13.51
C ILE A 759 18.07 15.44 -14.42
N ARG A 760 18.26 15.37 -15.75
CA ARG A 760 17.15 15.16 -16.71
C ARG A 760 16.39 13.87 -16.40
N ARG A 761 17.09 12.78 -16.10
CA ARG A 761 16.48 11.51 -15.67
C ARG A 761 15.69 11.66 -14.38
N TRP A 762 16.19 12.40 -13.38
CA TRP A 762 15.42 12.71 -12.18
C TRP A 762 14.17 13.53 -12.50
N GLY A 763 14.27 14.55 -13.38
CA GLY A 763 13.12 15.30 -13.89
C GLY A 763 12.05 14.38 -14.49
N GLN A 764 12.44 13.41 -15.32
CA GLN A 764 11.52 12.41 -15.89
C GLN A 764 10.86 11.52 -14.81
N ARG A 765 11.63 11.09 -13.80
CA ARG A 765 11.11 10.29 -12.68
C ARG A 765 10.08 11.06 -11.86
N TRP A 766 10.37 12.31 -11.51
CA TRP A 766 9.44 13.19 -10.81
C TRP A 766 8.20 13.49 -11.65
N LEU A 767 8.37 13.85 -12.93
CA LEU A 767 7.28 14.14 -13.86
C LEU A 767 6.28 12.99 -13.92
N ARG A 768 6.75 11.75 -13.98
CA ARG A 768 5.89 10.57 -14.01
C ARG A 768 4.98 10.48 -12.77
N VAL A 769 5.56 10.68 -11.58
CA VAL A 769 4.82 10.62 -10.31
C VAL A 769 3.73 11.69 -10.27
N PHE A 770 4.10 12.96 -10.51
CA PHE A 770 3.16 14.07 -10.34
C PHE A 770 2.15 14.19 -11.50
N LYS A 771 2.50 13.72 -12.71
CA LYS A 771 1.54 13.56 -13.80
C LYS A 771 0.49 12.49 -13.48
N ARG A 772 0.92 11.34 -12.92
CA ARG A 772 0.00 10.29 -12.45
C ARG A 772 -0.94 10.83 -11.36
N MET A 773 -0.38 11.51 -10.34
CA MET A 773 -1.18 12.10 -9.26
C MET A 773 -2.20 13.12 -9.80
N GLY A 774 -1.78 14.03 -10.68
CA GLY A 774 -2.68 15.02 -11.29
C GLY A 774 -3.85 14.36 -12.05
N ALA A 775 -3.57 13.35 -12.87
CA ALA A 775 -4.61 12.63 -13.63
C ALA A 775 -5.66 11.97 -12.71
N ILE A 776 -5.25 11.45 -11.55
CA ILE A 776 -6.16 10.84 -10.58
C ILE A 776 -7.04 11.88 -9.91
N GLU A 777 -6.48 13.02 -9.52
CA GLU A 777 -7.27 14.09 -8.89
C GLU A 777 -8.24 14.73 -9.89
N GLU A 778 -7.85 14.85 -11.16
CA GLU A 778 -8.76 15.28 -12.24
C GLU A 778 -9.92 14.30 -12.42
N ALA A 779 -9.63 12.99 -12.49
CA ALA A 779 -10.66 11.96 -12.58
C ALA A 779 -11.61 11.98 -11.37
N PHE A 780 -11.06 12.10 -10.16
CA PHE A 780 -11.84 12.21 -8.93
C PHE A 780 -12.74 13.46 -8.94
N ALA A 781 -12.21 14.61 -9.36
CA ALA A 781 -12.99 15.85 -9.43
C ALA A 781 -14.16 15.75 -10.41
N LEU A 782 -13.95 15.09 -11.56
CA LEU A 782 -15.00 14.81 -12.54
C LEU A 782 -16.08 13.90 -11.97
N GLU A 783 -15.70 12.82 -11.27
CA GLU A 783 -16.64 11.89 -10.63
C GLU A 783 -17.45 12.56 -9.51
N ALA A 784 -16.79 13.32 -8.65
CA ALA A 784 -17.44 14.08 -7.59
C ALA A 784 -18.45 15.09 -8.17
N GLY A 785 -18.11 15.74 -9.29
CA GLY A 785 -19.01 16.62 -10.03
C GLY A 785 -20.25 15.90 -10.55
N LYS A 786 -20.10 14.72 -11.17
CA LYS A 786 -21.22 13.88 -11.64
C LYS A 786 -22.12 13.43 -10.49
N ALA A 787 -21.54 12.99 -9.37
CA ALA A 787 -22.29 12.57 -8.19
C ALA A 787 -23.11 13.71 -7.58
N ALA A 788 -22.55 14.93 -7.53
CA ALA A 788 -23.26 16.12 -7.08
C ALA A 788 -24.42 16.49 -8.00
N ALA A 789 -24.25 16.37 -9.33
CA ALA A 789 -25.30 16.63 -10.31
C ALA A 789 -26.46 15.62 -10.18
N ASN A 790 -26.16 14.31 -10.16
CA ASN A 790 -27.17 13.26 -10.01
C ASN A 790 -27.98 13.40 -8.71
N LYS A 791 -27.35 13.86 -7.63
CA LYS A 791 -28.03 14.11 -6.35
C LYS A 791 -28.98 15.32 -6.42
N LYS A 792 -28.59 16.37 -7.14
CA LYS A 792 -29.48 17.53 -7.40
C LYS A 792 -30.69 17.12 -8.23
N ASP A 793 -30.48 16.33 -9.28
CA ASP A 793 -31.58 15.85 -10.14
C ASP A 793 -32.55 14.96 -9.36
N LYS A 794 -32.03 14.07 -8.51
CA LYS A 794 -32.86 13.26 -7.62
C LYS A 794 -33.65 14.10 -6.61
N MET A 795 -33.02 15.10 -5.98
CA MET A 795 -33.72 16.02 -5.08
C MET A 795 -34.77 16.86 -5.80
N ALA A 796 -34.54 17.26 -7.05
CA ALA A 796 -35.51 17.99 -7.86
C ALA A 796 -36.70 17.12 -8.26
N MET A 797 -36.48 15.83 -8.57
CA MET A 797 -37.55 14.86 -8.80
C MET A 797 -38.37 14.61 -7.53
N ASP A 798 -37.71 14.36 -6.39
CA ASP A 798 -38.38 14.13 -5.10
C ASP A 798 -39.18 15.36 -4.62
N GLN A 799 -38.81 16.57 -5.06
CA GLN A 799 -39.54 17.83 -4.81
C GLN A 799 -40.67 18.08 -5.82
N ALA A 800 -40.62 17.49 -7.01
CA ALA A 800 -41.67 17.59 -8.02
C ALA A 800 -42.77 16.53 -7.81
N GLU A 801 -42.46 15.44 -7.09
CA GLU A 801 -43.42 14.39 -6.69
C GLU A 801 -44.13 14.65 -5.36
N ASN A 802 -43.70 15.66 -4.59
CA ASN A 802 -44.39 16.19 -3.40
C ASN A 802 -45.14 17.49 -3.73
#